data_AF-A0A368GIU0-F1
#
_entry.id   AF-A0A368GIU0-F1
#
_cell.length_a   1.000
_cell.length_b   1.000
_cell.length_c   1.000
_cell.angle_alpha   90.00
_cell.angle_beta   90.00
_cell.angle_gamma   90.00
#
_symmetry.space_group_name_H-M   'P 1'
#
loop_
_entity.id
_entity.type
_entity.pdbx_description
1 polymer ?
#
loop_
_entity_poly.entity_id
_entity_poly.type
_entity_poly.pdbx_seq_one_letter_code
_entity_poly.pdbx_strand_id
1 'polypeptide(L)'
;MSQPIVNQLIVGYAREGGKYVATGSVTLVRSRVVNILVDCGDPWNGNEILQRLSEFGIEKEGINIVVVTHGHIDHCGNLGVFKSAKIYMASDIAVNGEYDSLSEENPIMLTPDVDLHRCPGHTDHDLIVVVRNTELGCVVVAGDIFESEDDAEQWKAVSAYPEKQEKSREKILELADWIIPGHGTLFKNTRNRVPADRGGSAIEDLVVPRVVTPSRTSAIGYEQWTEGLDSSNMGLALDEFFRRKAIRELATENGLNTKLFVTAYRSFREYCLSEKGGVEPALLVLFQDIIKEGHDVDRLFPYFLAHARKVFPHLEAMDDLRMISDLTQPHNWYPDARTVQRKIVFHAGPTNSGKTYHALKRFGEAKSGVYCGPLKLLAAEVFNRSNELGIKCDLVTGEERRYAVDNFHPSAHLSSTVEMLSTQMRVEVAVIDEIQMLRDEQRGWAWTRALLGVAADEMSCRSGIRLSTLIRGTVSASETLLGSPVSCSSLRFRGVVRSQSNPSTPNRRRRITGVPADRGGSAIEDLVVPRVVTPSRTSAIGYEQWTEGLDSSNMGLALDEFFRRKAIRELATENGLNTKLFVTAYRSFREYCLSEKGGVEPALLVLFQDIIKEGHDVDRLFPYFLAHARKVFPHLEAMDDLRMISDLTQPHNWYPDARTVQRKIVFHAGPTNSGKTYHALKRFGEAKSGVYCGPLKLLAAEVFNRSNELGIKCDLVTGEERRYAVDNFHPSAHLSSTVEMLSTQMRVEVAVIDEIQMLRDEQRGWAWTRALLGVAADEVHLCGEPAAIDIVKKLLDPIGEHVEVRYYERKTSLTIANQGLGSLDHVQPGDCIVCFSRKAIYNVTKSLEKLGVKPAVIYGDLPPGTKLAQAAKFNDPDDPCNVLVATDAIGMGLNLNIRRIIFSGCTRQGELLPSYSALQIAGRAGRYGTAYADGIATTLRNEDIGTLRDILSQLVEPIETVGIAPTFEQIETFSFHLPQASFVHLLDLFVSVCSISDQFFICTVEQMRTLADLIDYIPLPLKVRYTFCISPINVDSKLTAAAFVKMVRRFSSGQCLTYDWMMDMLNWESIGQPENLQQLEHLEKVYEVLDLYLWLSLRFPDMLPDELAIRDACKQLDAMLQVSVENILEILENSAMGDARKGSLLKKMRERAQTQREKEEYEAQKKKELKMPDKRKGMKKSVLQSVLSQTGLTAEELEQLKKELNEEK
;
A
#
# COMPACT_ATOMS: atom_id res chain seq x y z
N MET A 1 8.20 -43.67 -27.11
CA MET A 1 7.17 -43.67 -26.05
C MET A 1 6.43 -42.33 -26.11
N SER A 2 5.11 -42.30 -25.86
CA SER A 2 4.31 -41.05 -25.88
C SER A 2 4.36 -40.30 -24.54
N GLN A 3 4.53 -41.01 -23.42
CA GLN A 3 4.61 -40.50 -22.05
C GLN A 3 5.82 -41.11 -21.32
N PRO A 4 6.40 -40.45 -20.30
CA PRO A 4 7.42 -41.05 -19.46
C PRO A 4 6.84 -42.18 -18.60
N ILE A 5 7.63 -43.23 -18.40
CA ILE A 5 7.24 -44.39 -17.59
C ILE A 5 8.13 -44.43 -16.34
N VAL A 6 7.51 -44.59 -15.18
CA VAL A 6 8.19 -44.73 -13.89
C VAL A 6 8.05 -46.17 -13.41
N ASN A 7 9.18 -46.83 -13.15
CA ASN A 7 9.23 -48.22 -12.70
C ASN A 7 10.12 -48.31 -11.45
N GLN A 8 9.53 -48.65 -10.30
CA GLN A 8 10.28 -48.95 -9.08
C GLN A 8 10.94 -50.34 -9.23
N LEU A 9 12.24 -50.37 -9.53
CA LEU A 9 13.01 -51.61 -9.74
C LEU A 9 13.20 -52.36 -8.43
N ILE A 10 13.56 -51.63 -7.38
CA ILE A 10 13.70 -52.14 -6.02
C ILE A 10 12.75 -51.35 -5.13
N VAL A 11 11.91 -52.07 -4.40
CA VAL A 11 11.07 -51.51 -3.34
C VAL A 11 11.91 -51.45 -2.08
N GLY A 12 12.20 -50.24 -1.58
CA GLY A 12 13.00 -50.05 -0.39
C GLY A 12 12.35 -50.65 0.87
N TYR A 13 13.16 -50.94 1.88
CA TYR A 13 12.68 -51.37 3.20
C TYR A 13 13.66 -50.94 4.29
N ALA A 14 13.16 -50.75 5.51
CA ALA A 14 13.96 -50.61 6.73
C ALA A 14 13.36 -51.53 7.82
N ARG A 15 14.19 -52.35 8.48
CA ARG A 15 13.74 -53.30 9.52
C ARG A 15 14.63 -53.27 10.75
N GLU A 16 14.02 -53.15 11.92
CA GLU A 16 14.68 -53.30 13.22
C GLU A 16 14.44 -54.70 13.79
N GLY A 17 15.44 -55.59 13.68
CA GLY A 17 15.35 -56.98 14.13
C GLY A 17 16.63 -57.46 14.83
N GLY A 18 17.20 -56.63 15.71
CA GLY A 18 18.46 -56.89 16.45
C GLY A 18 19.73 -56.39 15.76
N LYS A 19 19.69 -56.19 14.44
CA LYS A 19 20.61 -55.36 13.65
C LYS A 19 19.78 -54.56 12.65
N TYR A 20 20.11 -53.29 12.42
CA TYR A 20 19.43 -52.44 11.45
C TYR A 20 19.78 -52.90 10.02
N VAL A 21 18.77 -53.22 9.21
CA VAL A 21 18.93 -53.61 7.81
C VAL A 21 17.99 -52.75 6.96
N ALA A 22 18.56 -52.01 6.01
CA ALA A 22 17.82 -51.14 5.11
C ALA A 22 18.34 -51.21 3.67
N THR A 23 17.45 -50.97 2.70
CA THR A 23 17.77 -50.67 1.30
C THR A 23 16.87 -49.56 0.83
N GLY A 24 17.43 -48.60 0.08
CA GLY A 24 16.67 -47.55 -0.59
C GLY A 24 15.91 -48.08 -1.81
N SER A 25 14.81 -47.41 -2.14
CA SER A 25 14.07 -47.63 -3.39
C SER A 25 14.92 -47.24 -4.60
N VAL A 26 14.98 -48.10 -5.61
CA VAL A 26 15.67 -47.81 -6.89
C VAL A 26 14.62 -47.65 -7.98
N THR A 27 14.59 -46.49 -8.64
CA THR A 27 13.54 -46.16 -9.61
C THR A 27 14.11 -45.86 -10.99
N LEU A 28 13.58 -46.53 -12.01
CA LEU A 28 13.87 -46.24 -13.41
C LEU A 28 12.79 -45.33 -13.99
N VAL A 29 13.20 -44.17 -14.50
CA VAL A 29 12.36 -43.25 -15.26
C VAL A 29 12.80 -43.27 -16.71
N ARG A 30 11.91 -43.73 -17.60
CA ARG A 30 12.15 -43.79 -19.05
C ARG A 30 11.41 -42.65 -19.73
N SER A 31 12.16 -41.69 -20.27
CA SER A 31 11.62 -40.60 -21.09
C SER A 31 11.73 -40.94 -22.58
N ARG A 32 11.34 -39.99 -23.45
CA ARG A 32 11.49 -40.16 -24.91
C ARG A 32 12.94 -40.23 -25.37
N VAL A 33 13.85 -39.61 -24.64
CA VAL A 33 15.22 -39.32 -25.09
C VAL A 33 16.31 -39.84 -24.17
N VAL A 34 15.99 -40.07 -22.89
CA VAL A 34 16.96 -40.55 -21.88
C VAL A 34 16.33 -41.51 -20.89
N ASN A 35 17.15 -42.45 -20.39
CA ASN A 35 16.86 -43.27 -19.22
C ASN A 35 17.53 -42.66 -17.98
N ILE A 36 16.74 -42.44 -16.95
CA ILE A 36 17.16 -41.82 -15.68
C ILE A 36 16.99 -42.87 -14.58
N LEU A 37 18.05 -43.13 -13.82
CA LEU A 37 17.99 -43.96 -12.62
C LEU A 37 18.00 -43.05 -11.39
N VAL A 38 16.99 -43.19 -10.53
CA VAL A 38 16.89 -42.46 -9.26
C VAL A 38 17.22 -43.42 -8.14
N ASP A 39 18.26 -43.07 -7.39
CA ASP A 39 19.03 -43.90 -6.47
C ASP A 39 19.62 -45.16 -7.12
N CYS A 40 20.62 -45.75 -6.49
CA CYS A 40 21.32 -46.95 -6.97
C CYS A 40 21.49 -48.00 -5.88
N GLY A 41 20.64 -47.96 -4.85
CA GLY A 41 20.52 -49.00 -3.83
C GLY A 41 21.76 -49.15 -2.95
N ASP A 42 21.75 -50.18 -2.11
CA ASP A 42 22.87 -50.54 -1.24
C ASP A 42 24.00 -51.27 -1.99
N PRO A 43 25.24 -51.32 -1.46
CA PRO A 43 26.38 -51.93 -2.15
C PRO A 43 26.23 -53.43 -2.48
N TRP A 44 25.24 -54.12 -1.92
CA TRP A 44 25.05 -55.56 -2.07
C TRP A 44 24.02 -55.91 -3.17
N ASN A 45 23.16 -54.96 -3.56
CA ASN A 45 22.07 -55.20 -4.50
C ASN A 45 22.37 -54.85 -5.98
N GLY A 46 23.61 -54.47 -6.31
CA GLY A 46 23.98 -54.03 -7.67
C GLY A 46 23.68 -55.05 -8.78
N ASN A 47 23.88 -56.35 -8.53
CA ASN A 47 23.52 -57.39 -9.50
C ASN A 47 22.01 -57.50 -9.74
N GLU A 48 21.20 -57.28 -8.69
CA GLU A 48 19.74 -57.27 -8.80
C GLU A 48 19.29 -56.06 -9.63
N ILE A 49 19.87 -54.87 -9.42
CA ILE A 49 19.56 -53.68 -10.23
C ILE A 49 19.84 -53.96 -11.71
N LEU A 50 21.00 -54.54 -12.03
CA LEU A 50 21.37 -54.87 -13.42
C LEU A 50 20.42 -55.91 -14.03
N GLN A 51 20.01 -56.91 -13.25
CA GLN A 51 19.04 -57.91 -13.70
C GLN A 51 17.68 -57.24 -14.00
N ARG A 52 17.16 -56.39 -13.11
CA ARG A 52 15.90 -55.67 -13.31
C ARG A 52 15.96 -54.71 -14.51
N LEU A 53 17.10 -54.04 -14.74
CA LEU A 53 17.29 -53.21 -15.93
C LEU A 53 17.24 -54.04 -17.22
N SER A 54 17.81 -55.25 -17.21
CA SER A 54 17.79 -56.14 -18.37
C SER A 54 16.38 -56.61 -18.76
N GLU A 55 15.45 -56.69 -17.80
CA GLU A 55 14.02 -56.99 -18.05
C GLU A 55 13.36 -55.90 -18.92
N PHE A 56 13.89 -54.68 -18.89
CA PHE A 56 13.45 -53.57 -19.74
C PHE A 56 14.32 -53.41 -21.00
N GLY A 57 15.25 -54.33 -21.26
CA GLY A 57 16.18 -54.28 -22.38
C GLY A 57 17.24 -53.17 -22.25
N ILE A 58 17.57 -52.77 -21.03
CA ILE A 58 18.53 -51.69 -20.75
C ILE A 58 19.77 -52.30 -20.09
N GLU A 59 20.92 -52.14 -20.74
CA GLU A 59 22.23 -52.42 -20.13
C GLU A 59 22.70 -51.20 -19.29
N LYS A 60 23.70 -51.38 -18.43
CA LYS A 60 24.19 -50.30 -17.53
C LYS A 60 24.70 -49.07 -18.28
N GLU A 61 25.29 -49.26 -19.47
CA GLU A 61 25.71 -48.17 -20.35
C GLU A 61 24.52 -47.41 -20.98
N GLY A 62 23.32 -48.00 -20.96
CA GLY A 62 22.08 -47.40 -21.43
C GLY A 62 21.42 -46.43 -20.45
N ILE A 63 21.97 -46.26 -19.24
CA ILE A 63 21.56 -45.23 -18.28
C ILE A 63 22.29 -43.92 -18.60
N ASN A 64 21.53 -42.87 -18.90
CA ASN A 64 22.10 -41.57 -19.30
C ASN A 64 22.32 -40.66 -18.10
N ILE A 65 21.42 -40.71 -17.11
CA ILE A 65 21.44 -39.85 -15.93
C ILE A 65 21.23 -40.72 -14.69
N VAL A 66 22.02 -40.47 -13.65
CA VAL A 66 21.78 -41.00 -12.30
C VAL A 66 21.52 -39.84 -11.36
N VAL A 67 20.40 -39.88 -10.63
CA VAL A 67 20.09 -38.93 -9.58
C VAL A 67 20.15 -39.67 -8.25
N VAL A 68 20.97 -39.19 -7.32
CA VAL A 68 20.99 -39.68 -5.95
C VAL A 68 20.23 -38.70 -5.09
N THR A 69 19.17 -39.18 -4.43
CA THR A 69 18.31 -38.35 -3.58
C THR A 69 19.10 -37.77 -2.42
N HIS A 70 19.92 -38.57 -1.75
CA HIS A 70 20.78 -38.13 -0.65
C HIS A 70 21.93 -39.13 -0.36
N GLY A 71 22.84 -38.76 0.55
CA GLY A 71 24.13 -39.40 0.73
C GLY A 71 24.19 -40.70 1.56
N HIS A 72 23.05 -41.33 1.90
CA HIS A 72 23.09 -42.57 2.67
C HIS A 72 23.48 -43.78 1.80
N ILE A 73 24.21 -44.72 2.41
CA ILE A 73 24.89 -45.81 1.69
C ILE A 73 23.92 -46.76 0.97
N ASP A 74 22.71 -46.86 1.48
CA ASP A 74 21.61 -47.66 0.97
C ASP A 74 20.85 -47.02 -0.21
N HIS A 75 21.18 -45.76 -0.55
CA HIS A 75 20.69 -45.06 -1.75
C HIS A 75 21.78 -44.86 -2.81
N CYS A 76 23.06 -44.80 -2.42
CA CYS A 76 24.18 -44.45 -3.31
C CYS A 76 25.24 -45.57 -3.50
N GLY A 77 25.00 -46.76 -2.97
CA GLY A 77 25.99 -47.83 -2.84
C GLY A 77 26.58 -48.36 -4.15
N ASN A 78 25.83 -48.30 -5.26
CA ASN A 78 26.28 -48.80 -6.57
C ASN A 78 26.62 -47.70 -7.59
N LEU A 79 26.89 -46.47 -7.15
CA LEU A 79 27.26 -45.36 -8.06
C LEU A 79 28.38 -45.74 -9.04
N GLY A 80 29.36 -46.54 -8.58
CA GLY A 80 30.48 -47.00 -9.40
C GLY A 80 30.12 -47.95 -10.55
N VAL A 81 28.86 -48.42 -10.64
CA VAL A 81 28.36 -49.27 -11.73
C VAL A 81 28.03 -48.43 -12.98
N PHE A 82 27.51 -47.22 -12.81
CA PHE A 82 26.96 -46.37 -13.88
C PHE A 82 27.93 -45.27 -14.33
N LYS A 83 29.15 -45.65 -14.67
CA LYS A 83 30.27 -44.70 -14.93
C LYS A 83 30.07 -43.77 -16.13
N SER A 84 29.23 -44.16 -17.09
CA SER A 84 28.94 -43.39 -18.30
C SER A 84 27.80 -42.38 -18.12
N ALA A 85 27.07 -42.46 -17.01
CA ALA A 85 25.93 -41.58 -16.75
C ALA A 85 26.39 -40.22 -16.20
N LYS A 86 25.60 -39.19 -16.45
CA LYS A 86 25.71 -37.90 -15.75
C LYS A 86 25.07 -38.05 -14.37
N ILE A 87 25.86 -37.87 -13.32
CA ILE A 87 25.47 -38.09 -11.93
C ILE A 87 25.11 -36.75 -11.28
N TYR A 88 23.95 -36.70 -10.61
CA TYR A 88 23.50 -35.60 -9.78
C TYR A 88 23.41 -36.09 -8.33
N MET A 89 24.17 -35.49 -7.41
CA MET A 89 24.17 -35.86 -6.00
C MET A 89 24.51 -34.65 -5.15
N ALA A 90 23.67 -34.34 -4.16
CA ALA A 90 23.81 -33.16 -3.31
C ALA A 90 23.94 -31.85 -4.12
N SER A 91 25.13 -31.23 -4.12
CA SER A 91 25.43 -30.03 -4.91
C SER A 91 26.35 -30.29 -6.10
N ASP A 92 26.66 -31.56 -6.38
CA ASP A 92 27.61 -31.96 -7.40
C ASP A 92 26.90 -32.51 -8.65
N ILE A 93 27.43 -32.13 -9.80
CA ILE A 93 27.15 -32.72 -11.10
C ILE A 93 28.45 -33.34 -11.60
N ALA A 94 28.47 -34.65 -11.82
CA ALA A 94 29.67 -35.35 -12.29
C ALA A 94 29.40 -36.11 -13.59
N VAL A 95 30.30 -35.97 -14.57
CA VAL A 95 30.27 -36.78 -15.79
C VAL A 95 31.70 -36.98 -16.31
N ASN A 96 32.08 -38.22 -16.62
CA ASN A 96 33.40 -38.56 -17.17
C ASN A 96 34.62 -38.00 -16.38
N GLY A 97 34.48 -37.83 -15.06
CA GLY A 97 35.53 -37.29 -14.19
C GLY A 97 35.59 -35.76 -14.12
N GLU A 98 34.71 -35.04 -14.83
CA GLU A 98 34.50 -33.60 -14.69
C GLU A 98 33.42 -33.33 -13.65
N TYR A 99 33.65 -32.32 -12.80
CA TYR A 99 32.75 -31.91 -11.73
C TYR A 99 32.29 -30.47 -11.97
N ASP A 100 30.99 -30.24 -11.83
CA ASP A 100 30.35 -28.93 -11.85
C ASP A 100 29.42 -28.79 -10.64
N SER A 101 29.09 -27.55 -10.28
CA SER A 101 28.17 -27.27 -9.19
C SER A 101 26.74 -27.14 -9.69
N LEU A 102 25.83 -27.78 -8.98
CA LEU A 102 24.40 -27.77 -9.25
C LEU A 102 23.86 -26.36 -8.98
N SER A 103 23.40 -25.67 -10.03
CA SER A 103 23.05 -24.23 -10.02
C SER A 103 22.04 -23.86 -8.93
N GLU A 104 21.96 -22.57 -8.58
CA GLU A 104 20.93 -22.04 -7.67
C GLU A 104 19.51 -22.07 -8.28
N GLU A 105 19.37 -22.40 -9.57
CA GLU A 105 18.07 -22.55 -10.23
C GLU A 105 17.37 -23.84 -9.76
N ASN A 106 16.17 -23.70 -9.19
CA ASN A 106 15.36 -24.82 -8.68
C ASN A 106 13.89 -24.67 -9.14
N PRO A 107 13.27 -25.68 -9.77
CA PRO A 107 13.84 -26.94 -10.24
C PRO A 107 14.81 -26.84 -11.43
N ILE A 108 15.64 -27.88 -11.53
CA ILE A 108 16.53 -28.17 -12.66
C ILE A 108 15.83 -29.15 -13.61
N MET A 109 15.61 -28.73 -14.85
CA MET A 109 14.94 -29.57 -15.85
C MET A 109 15.92 -30.61 -16.41
N LEU A 110 15.62 -31.90 -16.24
CA LEU A 110 16.39 -33.00 -16.85
C LEU A 110 15.84 -33.35 -18.24
N THR A 111 14.52 -33.35 -18.38
CA THR A 111 13.79 -33.50 -19.65
C THR A 111 12.49 -32.67 -19.58
N PRO A 112 11.75 -32.46 -20.67
CA PRO A 112 10.48 -31.71 -20.64
C PRO A 112 9.44 -32.23 -19.65
N ASP A 113 9.51 -33.52 -19.28
CA ASP A 113 8.57 -34.17 -18.37
C ASP A 113 9.23 -34.62 -17.04
N VAL A 114 10.52 -34.34 -16.83
CA VAL A 114 11.27 -34.76 -15.64
C VAL A 114 12.12 -33.62 -15.09
N ASP A 115 11.80 -33.18 -13.87
CA ASP A 115 12.47 -32.11 -13.16
C ASP A 115 13.13 -32.62 -11.86
N LEU A 116 14.26 -32.04 -11.50
CA LEU A 116 14.98 -32.27 -10.24
C LEU A 116 14.76 -31.09 -9.30
N HIS A 117 14.31 -31.34 -8.07
CA HIS A 117 14.08 -30.30 -7.07
C HIS A 117 14.98 -30.49 -5.85
N ARG A 118 15.51 -29.40 -5.31
CA ARG A 118 16.10 -29.39 -3.95
C ARG A 118 14.98 -29.32 -2.91
N CYS A 119 14.96 -30.29 -1.99
CA CYS A 119 13.95 -30.44 -0.93
C CYS A 119 14.62 -30.89 0.37
N PRO A 120 15.44 -30.03 1.02
CA PRO A 120 16.23 -30.42 2.19
C PRO A 120 15.34 -30.77 3.38
N GLY A 121 15.85 -31.59 4.27
CA GLY A 121 15.15 -31.95 5.49
C GLY A 121 15.73 -33.19 6.15
N HIS A 122 15.75 -34.29 5.42
CA HIS A 122 16.36 -35.53 5.89
C HIS A 122 17.88 -35.34 6.02
N THR A 123 18.46 -34.72 5.00
CA THR A 123 19.80 -34.14 4.97
C THR A 123 19.73 -32.66 4.56
N ASP A 124 20.87 -31.98 4.49
CA ASP A 124 20.94 -30.58 4.03
C ASP A 124 20.86 -30.43 2.50
N HIS A 125 20.98 -31.53 1.75
CA HIS A 125 21.10 -31.51 0.29
C HIS A 125 20.17 -32.51 -0.42
N ASP A 126 19.04 -32.90 0.19
CA ASP A 126 18.14 -33.86 -0.44
C ASP A 126 17.58 -33.35 -1.78
N LEU A 127 17.54 -34.28 -2.73
CA LEU A 127 17.01 -34.10 -4.07
C LEU A 127 15.79 -35.01 -4.26
N ILE A 128 14.78 -34.50 -4.95
CA ILE A 128 13.63 -35.29 -5.41
C ILE A 128 13.50 -35.21 -6.93
N VAL A 129 12.96 -36.26 -7.53
CA VAL A 129 12.69 -36.31 -8.97
C VAL A 129 11.19 -36.26 -9.20
N VAL A 130 10.74 -35.24 -9.93
CA VAL A 130 9.33 -35.02 -10.27
C VAL A 130 9.11 -35.43 -11.73
N VAL A 131 8.28 -36.45 -11.94
CA VAL A 131 7.95 -36.98 -13.27
C VAL A 131 6.49 -36.67 -13.59
N ARG A 132 6.27 -35.86 -14.62
CA ARG A 132 4.94 -35.39 -15.04
C ARG A 132 4.42 -36.21 -16.22
N ASN A 133 3.11 -36.15 -16.45
CA ASN A 133 2.46 -36.76 -17.63
C ASN A 133 2.65 -38.28 -17.73
N THR A 134 2.79 -38.99 -16.61
CA THR A 134 2.80 -40.47 -16.61
C THR A 134 1.37 -41.01 -16.70
N GLU A 135 1.20 -42.32 -16.95
CA GLU A 135 -0.12 -42.98 -16.88
C GLU A 135 -0.78 -42.86 -15.48
N LEU A 136 0.03 -42.67 -14.44
CA LEU A 136 -0.44 -42.51 -13.06
C LEU A 136 -0.68 -41.04 -12.66
N GLY A 137 -0.37 -40.07 -13.54
CA GLY A 137 -0.33 -38.64 -13.22
C GLY A 137 1.09 -38.15 -12.91
N CYS A 138 1.24 -37.25 -11.94
CA CYS A 138 2.52 -36.78 -11.45
C CYS A 138 3.10 -37.75 -10.41
N VAL A 139 4.25 -38.35 -10.69
CA VAL A 139 4.95 -39.26 -9.76
C VAL A 139 6.18 -38.56 -9.22
N VAL A 140 6.33 -38.52 -7.90
CA VAL A 140 7.50 -37.94 -7.23
C VAL A 140 8.30 -39.03 -6.55
N VAL A 141 9.59 -39.16 -6.92
CA VAL A 141 10.56 -40.00 -6.20
C VAL A 141 11.17 -39.14 -5.10
N ALA A 142 10.77 -39.41 -3.86
CA ALA A 142 11.00 -38.53 -2.72
C ALA A 142 12.27 -38.85 -1.92
N GLY A 143 12.83 -40.07 -2.07
CA GLY A 143 13.81 -40.58 -1.12
C GLY A 143 13.27 -40.55 0.31
N ASP A 144 14.14 -40.40 1.29
CA ASP A 144 13.78 -40.41 2.72
C ASP A 144 13.10 -39.14 3.22
N ILE A 145 12.79 -38.18 2.33
CA ILE A 145 11.81 -37.14 2.68
C ILE A 145 10.48 -37.80 3.07
N PHE A 146 10.15 -38.93 2.43
CA PHE A 146 9.15 -39.91 2.88
C PHE A 146 9.81 -41.28 3.07
N GLU A 147 9.89 -41.79 4.30
CA GLU A 147 10.44 -43.12 4.53
C GLU A 147 9.49 -44.21 4.03
N SER A 148 8.18 -44.07 4.27
CA SER A 148 7.14 -44.99 3.79
C SER A 148 5.77 -44.30 3.80
N GLU A 149 4.70 -44.97 3.32
CA GLU A 149 3.33 -44.42 3.37
C GLU A 149 2.85 -44.15 4.80
N ASP A 150 3.27 -44.99 5.75
CA ASP A 150 2.83 -44.97 7.16
C ASP A 150 3.88 -44.38 8.11
N ASP A 151 4.80 -43.55 7.61
CA ASP A 151 5.92 -42.98 8.39
C ASP A 151 5.52 -41.86 9.39
N ALA A 152 4.22 -41.56 9.50
CA ALA A 152 3.54 -40.71 10.49
C ALA A 152 4.40 -39.59 11.10
N GLU A 153 4.72 -39.66 12.40
CA GLU A 153 5.64 -38.75 13.10
C GLU A 153 7.05 -39.35 13.24
N GLN A 154 7.27 -40.57 12.73
CA GLN A 154 8.52 -41.32 12.88
C GLN A 154 9.66 -40.70 12.07
N TRP A 155 9.36 -40.13 10.89
CA TRP A 155 10.35 -39.43 10.07
C TRP A 155 11.04 -38.27 10.79
N LYS A 156 10.39 -37.64 11.78
CA LYS A 156 11.00 -36.56 12.59
C LYS A 156 12.20 -37.05 13.41
N ALA A 157 12.22 -38.33 13.77
CA ALA A 157 13.29 -38.91 14.58
C ALA A 157 14.57 -39.18 13.75
N VAL A 158 14.44 -39.41 12.44
CA VAL A 158 15.57 -39.66 11.54
C VAL A 158 15.96 -38.44 10.70
N SER A 159 15.13 -37.39 10.71
CA SER A 159 15.39 -36.11 10.06
C SER A 159 16.54 -35.33 10.71
N ALA A 160 17.51 -34.87 9.91
CA ALA A 160 18.51 -33.91 10.39
C ALA A 160 17.93 -32.50 10.61
N TYR A 161 16.88 -32.12 9.87
CA TYR A 161 16.23 -30.81 9.91
C TYR A 161 14.69 -30.94 9.84
N PRO A 162 14.02 -31.30 10.96
CA PRO A 162 12.59 -31.60 10.97
C PRO A 162 11.71 -30.50 10.37
N GLU A 163 11.98 -29.23 10.71
CA GLU A 163 11.24 -28.08 10.19
C GLU A 163 11.41 -27.88 8.67
N LYS A 164 12.57 -28.24 8.11
CA LYS A 164 12.80 -28.16 6.66
C LYS A 164 12.17 -29.36 5.94
N GLN A 165 12.27 -30.54 6.53
CA GLN A 165 11.65 -31.75 5.99
C GLN A 165 10.13 -31.62 5.97
N GLU A 166 9.52 -31.00 6.99
CA GLU A 166 8.07 -30.71 7.00
C GLU A 166 7.64 -29.89 5.78
N LYS A 167 8.34 -28.79 5.49
CA LYS A 167 8.09 -27.96 4.30
C LYS A 167 8.34 -28.71 2.99
N SER A 168 9.38 -29.54 2.95
CA SER A 168 9.69 -30.39 1.80
C SER A 168 8.61 -31.45 1.56
N ARG A 169 8.06 -32.04 2.63
CA ARG A 169 6.95 -32.99 2.60
C ARG A 169 5.67 -32.31 2.12
N GLU A 170 5.34 -31.13 2.62
CA GLU A 170 4.21 -30.32 2.14
C GLU A 170 4.30 -30.05 0.64
N LYS A 171 5.46 -29.58 0.17
CA LYS A 171 5.72 -29.36 -1.25
C LYS A 171 5.55 -30.61 -2.10
N ILE A 172 5.98 -31.79 -1.63
CA ILE A 172 5.79 -33.06 -2.35
C ILE A 172 4.30 -33.44 -2.37
N LEU A 173 3.59 -33.26 -1.26
CA LEU A 173 2.16 -33.55 -1.17
C LEU A 173 1.30 -32.61 -2.03
N GLU A 174 1.79 -31.42 -2.38
CA GLU A 174 1.13 -30.53 -3.34
C GLU A 174 1.41 -30.92 -4.80
N LEU A 175 2.58 -31.52 -5.07
CA LEU A 175 3.05 -31.81 -6.42
C LEU A 175 2.66 -33.20 -6.91
N ALA A 176 2.63 -34.19 -6.02
CA ALA A 176 2.57 -35.61 -6.36
C ALA A 176 1.14 -36.14 -6.37
N ASP A 177 0.74 -36.84 -7.43
CA ASP A 177 -0.41 -37.76 -7.38
C ASP A 177 -0.01 -39.09 -6.74
N TRP A 178 1.25 -39.48 -6.94
CA TRP A 178 1.86 -40.70 -6.43
C TRP A 178 3.28 -40.44 -5.94
N ILE A 179 3.64 -41.05 -4.81
CA ILE A 179 4.93 -40.85 -4.15
C ILE A 179 5.67 -42.19 -4.08
N ILE A 180 6.92 -42.21 -4.52
CA ILE A 180 7.86 -43.30 -4.26
C ILE A 180 8.71 -42.90 -3.05
N PRO A 181 8.51 -43.55 -1.88
CA PRO A 181 9.29 -43.27 -0.68
C PRO A 181 10.66 -43.95 -0.71
N GLY A 182 11.54 -43.54 0.21
CA GLY A 182 12.87 -44.13 0.39
C GLY A 182 12.84 -45.61 0.76
N HIS A 183 11.91 -46.01 1.64
CA HIS A 183 11.76 -47.38 2.16
C HIS A 183 10.32 -47.88 2.12
N GLY A 184 9.76 -48.02 0.92
CA GLY A 184 8.42 -48.60 0.77
C GLY A 184 7.93 -48.65 -0.66
N THR A 185 6.72 -49.17 -0.84
CA THR A 185 6.05 -49.21 -2.15
C THR A 185 5.55 -47.83 -2.54
N LEU A 186 5.50 -47.60 -3.86
CA LEU A 186 4.73 -46.50 -4.45
C LEU A 186 3.32 -46.42 -3.85
N PHE A 187 2.94 -45.26 -3.30
CA PHE A 187 1.62 -45.04 -2.71
C PHE A 187 0.93 -43.80 -3.30
N LYS A 188 -0.40 -43.79 -3.21
CA LYS A 188 -1.23 -42.72 -3.77
C LYS A 188 -1.32 -41.58 -2.77
N ASN A 189 -1.06 -40.35 -3.21
CA ASN A 189 -1.28 -39.19 -2.37
C ASN A 189 -2.79 -38.92 -2.21
N THR A 190 -3.32 -39.23 -1.03
CA THR A 190 -4.75 -39.07 -0.71
C THR A 190 -5.13 -37.63 -0.38
N ARG A 191 -4.15 -36.73 -0.19
CA ARG A 191 -4.37 -35.29 0.06
C ARG A 191 -4.86 -34.56 -1.20
N ASN A 192 -4.64 -35.12 -2.39
CA ASN A 192 -5.04 -34.55 -3.68
C ASN A 192 -6.54 -34.65 -4.03
N ARG A 193 -7.44 -34.77 -3.04
CA ARG A 193 -8.89 -34.57 -3.26
C ARG A 193 -9.36 -33.12 -3.13
N VAL A 194 -8.44 -32.18 -2.96
CA VAL A 194 -8.73 -30.74 -3.07
C VAL A 194 -7.68 -30.15 -4.01
N PRO A 195 -8.06 -29.64 -5.20
CA PRO A 195 -7.13 -28.88 -6.04
C PRO A 195 -6.52 -27.76 -5.19
N ALA A 196 -5.18 -27.66 -5.21
CA ALA A 196 -4.46 -26.61 -4.53
C ALA A 196 -5.05 -25.25 -4.88
N ASP A 197 -5.56 -24.60 -3.84
CA ASP A 197 -6.13 -23.27 -3.88
C ASP A 197 -5.00 -22.29 -4.22
N ARG A 198 -4.96 -21.81 -5.47
CA ARG A 198 -4.19 -20.63 -5.81
C ARG A 198 -4.92 -19.43 -5.22
N GLY A 199 -4.67 -19.15 -3.95
CA GLY A 199 -5.09 -17.91 -3.28
C GLY A 199 -6.60 -17.64 -3.24
N GLY A 200 -7.44 -18.65 -3.44
CA GLY A 200 -8.86 -18.57 -3.11
C GLY A 200 -9.10 -18.89 -1.64
N SER A 201 -10.26 -18.48 -1.15
CA SER A 201 -10.78 -18.97 0.13
C SER A 201 -11.29 -20.39 -0.10
N ALA A 202 -11.10 -21.29 0.87
CA ALA A 202 -11.69 -22.63 0.79
C ALA A 202 -13.19 -22.51 0.44
N ILE A 203 -13.72 -23.36 -0.45
CA ILE A 203 -15.11 -23.27 -0.94
C ILE A 203 -16.12 -23.12 0.22
N GLU A 204 -15.82 -23.71 1.36
CA GLU A 204 -16.57 -23.63 2.62
C GLU A 204 -16.67 -22.25 3.28
N ASP A 205 -15.81 -21.31 2.90
CA ASP A 205 -15.84 -19.90 3.31
C ASP A 205 -16.53 -19.01 2.25
N LEU A 206 -16.66 -19.49 1.02
CA LEU A 206 -17.34 -18.81 -0.09
C LEU A 206 -18.83 -19.15 -0.17
N VAL A 207 -19.24 -20.33 0.32
CA VAL A 207 -20.62 -20.78 0.27
C VAL A 207 -21.44 -20.20 1.43
N VAL A 208 -22.43 -19.37 1.08
CA VAL A 208 -23.40 -18.84 2.03
C VAL A 208 -24.58 -19.83 2.19
N PRO A 209 -24.89 -20.31 3.41
CA PRO A 209 -26.01 -21.22 3.65
C PRO A 209 -27.35 -20.53 3.37
N ARG A 210 -28.25 -21.22 2.65
CA ARG A 210 -29.64 -20.77 2.48
C ARG A 210 -30.50 -21.18 3.66
N VAL A 211 -31.34 -20.26 4.12
CA VAL A 211 -32.35 -20.54 5.14
C VAL A 211 -33.47 -21.36 4.50
N VAL A 212 -33.69 -22.58 5.00
CA VAL A 212 -34.80 -23.44 4.58
C VAL A 212 -35.92 -23.34 5.61
N THR A 213 -37.02 -22.68 5.26
CA THR A 213 -38.18 -22.51 6.15
C THR A 213 -39.25 -23.58 5.89
N PRO A 214 -39.99 -24.04 6.92
CA PRO A 214 -41.11 -24.96 6.74
C PRO A 214 -42.24 -24.32 5.92
N SER A 215 -42.81 -25.03 4.94
CA SER A 215 -43.98 -24.52 4.21
C SER A 215 -45.24 -24.72 5.04
N ARG A 216 -46.06 -23.66 5.18
CA ARG A 216 -47.40 -23.76 5.79
C ARG A 216 -48.36 -24.42 4.81
N THR A 217 -48.24 -25.73 4.67
CA THR A 217 -49.21 -26.56 3.94
C THR A 217 -50.11 -27.23 4.97
N SER A 218 -51.42 -27.06 4.83
CA SER A 218 -52.42 -27.54 5.80
C SER A 218 -52.32 -29.06 5.96
N ALA A 219 -51.81 -29.52 7.10
CA ALA A 219 -51.79 -30.92 7.51
C ALA A 219 -53.20 -31.38 7.91
N ILE A 220 -54.13 -31.43 6.95
CA ILE A 220 -55.47 -31.99 7.16
C ILE A 220 -55.42 -33.46 6.76
N GLY A 221 -55.45 -34.38 7.73
CA GLY A 221 -55.59 -35.83 7.50
C GLY A 221 -54.51 -36.76 8.06
N TYR A 222 -53.44 -36.25 8.71
CA TYR A 222 -52.31 -37.06 9.22
C TYR A 222 -52.28 -37.22 10.75
N GLU A 223 -53.27 -36.71 11.47
CA GLU A 223 -53.33 -36.73 12.94
C GLU A 223 -53.42 -38.16 13.51
N GLN A 224 -54.06 -39.08 12.79
CA GLN A 224 -54.18 -40.50 13.19
C GLN A 224 -52.87 -41.30 13.10
N TRP A 225 -51.90 -40.85 12.29
CA TRP A 225 -50.62 -41.54 12.12
C TRP A 225 -49.51 -40.93 12.97
N THR A 226 -49.63 -39.67 13.39
CA THR A 226 -48.59 -38.94 14.16
C THR A 226 -48.80 -38.96 15.68
N GLU A 227 -49.73 -39.78 16.17
CA GLU A 227 -50.05 -39.96 17.58
C GLU A 227 -48.85 -40.55 18.34
N GLY A 228 -48.29 -39.80 19.31
CA GLY A 228 -47.15 -40.21 20.13
C GLY A 228 -45.76 -39.78 19.62
N LEU A 229 -45.67 -39.06 18.50
CA LEU A 229 -44.44 -38.35 18.12
C LEU A 229 -44.37 -37.02 18.87
N ASP A 230 -43.46 -36.89 19.83
CA ASP A 230 -43.14 -35.63 20.51
C ASP A 230 -41.76 -35.11 20.07
N SER A 231 -41.54 -33.81 20.23
CA SER A 231 -40.27 -33.16 19.86
C SER A 231 -39.07 -33.73 20.63
N SER A 232 -39.32 -34.33 21.80
CA SER A 232 -38.31 -34.96 22.65
C SER A 232 -37.75 -36.24 22.02
N ASN A 233 -38.62 -37.17 21.62
CA ASN A 233 -38.18 -38.46 21.04
C ASN A 233 -37.58 -38.29 19.64
N MET A 234 -38.10 -37.35 18.83
CA MET A 234 -37.48 -37.00 17.55
C MET A 234 -36.09 -36.36 17.74
N GLY A 235 -35.92 -35.53 18.78
CA GLY A 235 -34.62 -34.96 19.15
C GLY A 235 -33.58 -36.03 19.51
N LEU A 236 -33.98 -37.06 20.27
CA LEU A 236 -33.09 -38.18 20.62
C LEU A 236 -32.64 -38.98 19.40
N ALA A 237 -33.55 -39.27 18.46
CA ALA A 237 -33.22 -39.96 17.22
C ALA A 237 -32.26 -39.14 16.34
N LEU A 238 -32.45 -37.82 16.25
CA LEU A 238 -31.55 -36.91 15.54
C LEU A 238 -30.15 -36.84 16.19
N ASP A 239 -30.09 -36.80 17.53
CA ASP A 239 -28.81 -36.75 18.25
C ASP A 239 -28.05 -38.08 18.17
N GLU A 240 -28.74 -39.21 18.02
CA GLU A 240 -28.12 -40.49 17.64
C GLU A 240 -27.58 -40.43 16.20
N PHE A 241 -28.39 -39.96 15.25
CA PHE A 241 -28.00 -39.79 13.84
C PHE A 241 -26.72 -38.94 13.69
N PHE A 242 -26.61 -37.82 14.41
CA PHE A 242 -25.42 -36.93 14.36
C PHE A 242 -24.14 -37.54 14.94
N ARG A 243 -24.28 -38.45 15.91
CA ARG A 243 -23.13 -39.10 16.59
C ARG A 243 -22.59 -40.30 15.82
N ARG A 244 -23.37 -40.90 14.94
CA ARG A 244 -22.95 -42.09 14.19
C ARG A 244 -21.81 -41.77 13.22
N LYS A 245 -20.74 -42.54 13.29
CA LYS A 245 -19.56 -42.42 12.42
C LYS A 245 -19.93 -42.66 10.96
N ALA A 246 -20.75 -43.68 10.69
CA ALA A 246 -21.22 -44.03 9.35
C ALA A 246 -21.93 -42.87 8.65
N ILE A 247 -22.69 -42.05 9.39
CA ILE A 247 -23.38 -40.86 8.86
C ILE A 247 -22.41 -39.75 8.47
N ARG A 248 -21.34 -39.55 9.23
CA ARG A 248 -20.30 -38.57 8.91
C ARG A 248 -19.48 -39.00 7.68
N GLU A 249 -19.22 -40.29 7.56
CA GLU A 249 -18.56 -40.89 6.40
C GLU A 249 -19.43 -40.70 5.15
N LEU A 250 -20.72 -41.07 5.20
CA LEU A 250 -21.67 -40.84 4.10
C LEU A 250 -21.83 -39.35 3.74
N ALA A 251 -21.84 -38.45 4.74
CA ALA A 251 -21.90 -37.01 4.49
C ALA A 251 -20.66 -36.53 3.72
N THR A 252 -19.48 -36.99 4.13
CA THR A 252 -18.20 -36.67 3.48
C THR A 252 -18.16 -37.18 2.05
N GLU A 253 -18.65 -38.40 1.80
CA GLU A 253 -18.78 -38.98 0.45
C GLU A 253 -19.69 -38.15 -0.47
N ASN A 254 -20.67 -37.44 0.10
CA ASN A 254 -21.60 -36.57 -0.63
C ASN A 254 -21.18 -35.09 -0.64
N GLY A 255 -19.91 -34.79 -0.34
CA GLY A 255 -19.35 -33.43 -0.45
C GLY A 255 -19.62 -32.53 0.76
N LEU A 256 -20.19 -33.05 1.85
CA LEU A 256 -20.36 -32.34 3.11
C LEU A 256 -19.16 -32.61 4.02
N ASN A 257 -18.23 -31.65 4.09
CA ASN A 257 -17.18 -31.69 5.09
C ASN A 257 -17.74 -31.40 6.50
N THR A 258 -16.89 -31.46 7.53
CA THR A 258 -17.32 -31.27 8.93
C THR A 258 -18.10 -29.97 9.18
N LYS A 259 -17.69 -28.86 8.55
CA LYS A 259 -18.32 -27.54 8.72
C LYS A 259 -19.70 -27.51 8.05
N LEU A 260 -19.79 -27.96 6.80
CA LEU A 260 -21.05 -28.02 6.05
C LEU A 260 -22.03 -29.03 6.68
N PHE A 261 -21.53 -30.19 7.12
CA PHE A 261 -22.34 -31.19 7.82
C PHE A 261 -22.98 -30.63 9.09
N VAL A 262 -22.20 -29.97 9.96
CA VAL A 262 -22.73 -29.36 11.20
C VAL A 262 -23.78 -28.28 10.88
N THR A 263 -23.54 -27.50 9.84
CA THR A 263 -24.44 -26.41 9.44
C THR A 263 -25.75 -26.95 8.86
N ALA A 264 -25.66 -27.90 7.93
CA ALA A 264 -26.81 -28.59 7.36
C ALA A 264 -27.60 -29.34 8.45
N TYR A 265 -26.92 -29.98 9.40
CA TYR A 265 -27.56 -30.73 10.48
C TYR A 265 -28.34 -29.81 11.43
N ARG A 266 -27.77 -28.65 11.80
CA ARG A 266 -28.50 -27.65 12.61
C ARG A 266 -29.77 -27.20 11.91
N SER A 267 -29.69 -26.87 10.63
CA SER A 267 -30.87 -26.49 9.84
C SER A 267 -31.89 -27.63 9.71
N PHE A 268 -31.43 -28.87 9.51
CA PHE A 268 -32.31 -30.04 9.40
C PHE A 268 -32.99 -30.36 10.73
N ARG A 269 -32.27 -30.25 11.86
CA ARG A 269 -32.83 -30.44 13.21
C ARG A 269 -33.89 -29.39 13.53
N GLU A 270 -33.63 -28.13 13.20
CA GLU A 270 -34.62 -27.05 13.35
C GLU A 270 -35.86 -27.28 12.46
N TYR A 271 -35.65 -27.74 11.22
CA TYR A 271 -36.73 -28.09 10.31
C TYR A 271 -37.61 -29.22 10.88
N CYS A 272 -37.02 -30.33 11.34
CA CYS A 272 -37.73 -31.48 11.89
C CYS A 272 -38.46 -31.19 13.22
N LEU A 273 -37.95 -30.25 14.02
CA LEU A 273 -38.52 -29.89 15.33
C LEU A 273 -39.49 -28.69 15.27
N SER A 274 -39.74 -28.15 14.08
CA SER A 274 -40.74 -27.08 13.86
C SER A 274 -42.17 -27.57 14.07
N GLU A 275 -43.16 -26.66 14.13
CA GLU A 275 -44.57 -27.02 14.32
C GLU A 275 -45.01 -28.09 13.29
N LYS A 276 -45.69 -29.15 13.77
CA LYS A 276 -45.98 -30.40 13.02
C LYS A 276 -46.58 -30.21 11.61
N GLY A 277 -47.18 -29.05 11.32
CA GLY A 277 -47.72 -28.70 10.00
C GLY A 277 -46.69 -28.30 8.93
N GLY A 278 -45.40 -28.17 9.28
CA GLY A 278 -44.34 -27.71 8.36
C GLY A 278 -43.39 -28.80 7.84
N VAL A 279 -43.45 -30.01 8.40
CA VAL A 279 -42.55 -31.13 8.08
C VAL A 279 -43.20 -32.07 7.07
N GLU A 280 -42.43 -32.57 6.09
CA GLU A 280 -42.93 -33.51 5.08
C GLU A 280 -43.52 -34.79 5.74
N PRO A 281 -44.74 -35.23 5.36
CA PRO A 281 -45.40 -36.39 5.99
C PRO A 281 -44.59 -37.69 5.95
N ALA A 282 -43.81 -37.91 4.89
CA ALA A 282 -42.95 -39.08 4.75
C ALA A 282 -41.84 -39.13 5.81
N LEU A 283 -41.34 -37.96 6.23
CA LEU A 283 -40.32 -37.84 7.26
C LEU A 283 -40.91 -38.11 8.66
N LEU A 284 -42.16 -37.69 8.90
CA LEU A 284 -42.88 -37.99 10.16
C LEU A 284 -43.16 -39.48 10.31
N VAL A 285 -43.57 -40.17 9.24
CA VAL A 285 -43.72 -41.64 9.24
C VAL A 285 -42.39 -42.33 9.53
N LEU A 286 -41.29 -41.85 8.93
CA LEU A 286 -39.98 -42.43 9.20
C LEU A 286 -39.53 -42.26 10.67
N PHE A 287 -39.80 -41.10 11.29
CA PHE A 287 -39.55 -40.93 12.72
C PHE A 287 -40.38 -41.89 13.57
N GLN A 288 -41.62 -42.19 13.17
CA GLN A 288 -42.45 -43.17 13.85
C GLN A 288 -41.86 -44.59 13.75
N ASP A 289 -41.40 -44.99 12.57
CA ASP A 289 -40.75 -46.29 12.35
C ASP A 289 -39.49 -46.43 13.23
N ILE A 290 -38.65 -45.39 13.26
CA ILE A 290 -37.43 -45.38 14.08
C ILE A 290 -37.78 -45.47 15.58
N ILE A 291 -38.74 -44.68 16.05
CA ILE A 291 -39.04 -44.53 17.48
C ILE A 291 -39.90 -45.69 18.02
N LYS A 292 -40.89 -46.17 17.26
CA LYS A 292 -41.84 -47.20 17.72
C LYS A 292 -41.50 -48.60 17.26
N GLU A 293 -40.99 -48.75 16.04
CA GLU A 293 -40.67 -50.06 15.47
C GLU A 293 -39.17 -50.41 15.56
N GLY A 294 -38.33 -49.49 16.01
CA GLY A 294 -36.90 -49.71 16.26
C GLY A 294 -36.05 -49.80 15.00
N HIS A 295 -36.48 -49.17 13.91
CA HIS A 295 -35.65 -49.09 12.70
C HIS A 295 -34.45 -48.18 12.91
N ASP A 296 -33.40 -48.41 12.11
CA ASP A 296 -32.14 -47.69 12.22
C ASP A 296 -32.27 -46.20 11.83
N VAL A 297 -31.71 -45.29 12.65
CA VAL A 297 -31.64 -43.85 12.41
C VAL A 297 -30.95 -43.49 11.09
N ASP A 298 -30.11 -44.37 10.55
CA ASP A 298 -29.39 -44.16 9.28
C ASP A 298 -30.35 -43.91 8.11
N ARG A 299 -31.60 -44.38 8.22
CA ARG A 299 -32.66 -44.12 7.24
C ARG A 299 -33.05 -42.64 7.12
N LEU A 300 -32.65 -41.79 8.07
CA LEU A 300 -32.83 -40.34 7.97
C LEU A 300 -31.87 -39.69 6.95
N PHE A 301 -30.79 -40.37 6.55
CA PHE A 301 -29.74 -39.79 5.72
C PHE A 301 -30.22 -39.24 4.37
N PRO A 302 -31.09 -39.92 3.59
CA PRO A 302 -31.60 -39.38 2.33
C PRO A 302 -32.38 -38.07 2.50
N TYR A 303 -33.15 -37.95 3.59
CA TYR A 303 -33.91 -36.73 3.91
C TYR A 303 -32.99 -35.62 4.39
N PHE A 304 -31.99 -35.96 5.22
CA PHE A 304 -30.94 -35.04 5.62
C PHE A 304 -30.15 -34.51 4.40
N LEU A 305 -29.78 -35.38 3.46
CA LEU A 305 -29.03 -35.00 2.27
C LEU A 305 -29.86 -34.13 1.32
N ALA A 306 -31.15 -34.43 1.15
CA ALA A 306 -32.07 -33.59 0.39
C ALA A 306 -32.22 -32.19 1.03
N HIS A 307 -32.29 -32.12 2.35
CA HIS A 307 -32.30 -30.84 3.08
C HIS A 307 -30.97 -30.10 2.95
N ALA A 308 -29.85 -30.81 3.09
CA ALA A 308 -28.50 -30.25 2.93
C ALA A 308 -28.29 -29.64 1.54
N ARG A 309 -28.83 -30.25 0.49
CA ARG A 309 -28.81 -29.69 -0.88
C ARG A 309 -29.66 -28.42 -1.02
N LYS A 310 -30.78 -28.31 -0.30
CA LYS A 310 -31.57 -27.05 -0.23
C LYS A 310 -30.79 -25.93 0.48
N VAL A 311 -30.07 -26.26 1.55
CA VAL A 311 -29.19 -25.32 2.29
C VAL A 311 -27.97 -24.93 1.45
N PHE A 312 -27.41 -25.89 0.72
CA PHE A 312 -26.19 -25.77 -0.07
C PHE A 312 -26.41 -26.27 -1.51
N PRO A 313 -26.98 -25.44 -2.40
CA PRO A 313 -27.33 -25.86 -3.77
C PRO A 313 -26.13 -26.32 -4.61
N HIS A 314 -24.92 -25.86 -4.28
CA HIS A 314 -23.71 -26.27 -4.99
C HIS A 314 -23.46 -27.79 -4.92
N LEU A 315 -23.95 -28.48 -3.87
CA LEU A 315 -23.81 -29.93 -3.71
C LEU A 315 -24.50 -30.73 -4.83
N GLU A 316 -25.50 -30.16 -5.52
CA GLU A 316 -26.17 -30.81 -6.65
C GLU A 316 -25.43 -30.61 -7.97
N ALA A 317 -24.67 -29.54 -8.08
CA ALA A 317 -24.04 -29.11 -9.33
C ALA A 317 -22.51 -29.14 -9.28
N MET A 318 -21.90 -29.78 -8.27
CA MET A 318 -20.43 -29.76 -8.12
C MET A 318 -19.69 -30.34 -9.33
N ASP A 319 -20.21 -31.40 -9.93
CA ASP A 319 -19.61 -31.98 -11.15
C ASP A 319 -19.84 -31.08 -12.36
N ASP A 320 -21.02 -30.46 -12.50
CA ASP A 320 -21.28 -29.47 -13.55
C ASP A 320 -20.37 -28.23 -13.40
N LEU A 321 -20.22 -27.73 -12.17
CA LEU A 321 -19.34 -26.61 -11.85
C LEU A 321 -17.88 -26.95 -12.15
N ARG A 322 -17.43 -28.17 -11.83
CA ARG A 322 -16.10 -28.68 -12.21
C ARG A 322 -15.94 -28.78 -13.72
N MET A 323 -16.95 -29.27 -14.44
CA MET A 323 -16.92 -29.34 -15.91
C MET A 323 -16.89 -27.94 -16.55
N ILE A 324 -17.65 -26.98 -16.02
CA ILE A 324 -17.69 -25.59 -16.50
C ILE A 324 -16.37 -24.87 -16.20
N SER A 325 -15.76 -25.15 -15.05
CA SER A 325 -14.49 -24.56 -14.61
C SER A 325 -13.25 -25.39 -14.99
N ASP A 326 -13.40 -26.43 -15.80
CA ASP A 326 -12.28 -27.21 -16.29
C ASP A 326 -11.52 -26.41 -17.36
N LEU A 327 -10.43 -25.78 -16.91
CA LEU A 327 -9.54 -25.00 -17.76
C LEU A 327 -8.27 -25.76 -18.15
N THR A 328 -8.24 -27.10 -18.04
CA THR A 328 -7.03 -27.92 -18.24
C THR A 328 -6.52 -27.95 -19.68
N GLN A 329 -7.40 -27.75 -20.66
CA GLN A 329 -7.04 -27.77 -22.08
C GLN A 329 -7.41 -26.45 -22.78
N PRO A 330 -6.79 -25.31 -22.38
CA PRO A 330 -7.16 -23.98 -22.89
C PRO A 330 -6.87 -23.82 -24.38
N HIS A 331 -6.05 -24.71 -24.91
CA HIS A 331 -5.66 -24.77 -26.31
C HIS A 331 -6.80 -25.25 -27.23
N ASN A 332 -7.79 -25.97 -26.70
CA ASN A 332 -8.99 -26.40 -27.44
C ASN A 332 -10.06 -25.32 -27.57
N TRP A 333 -9.99 -24.25 -26.78
CA TRP A 333 -10.95 -23.15 -26.83
C TRP A 333 -10.89 -22.35 -28.14
N TYR A 334 -9.82 -22.54 -28.92
CA TYR A 334 -9.53 -21.78 -30.13
C TYR A 334 -9.45 -22.69 -31.36
N PRO A 335 -10.59 -23.27 -31.81
CA PRO A 335 -10.60 -24.23 -32.91
C PRO A 335 -10.03 -23.64 -34.21
N ASP A 336 -10.29 -22.37 -34.51
CA ASP A 336 -9.79 -21.72 -35.73
C ASP A 336 -8.26 -21.73 -35.80
N ALA A 337 -7.58 -21.41 -34.69
CA ALA A 337 -6.13 -21.47 -34.59
C ALA A 337 -5.57 -22.90 -34.69
N ARG A 338 -6.36 -23.93 -34.34
CA ARG A 338 -5.98 -25.36 -34.49
C ARG A 338 -6.06 -25.85 -35.93
N THR A 339 -6.93 -25.25 -36.75
CA THR A 339 -7.09 -25.63 -38.16
C THR A 339 -5.99 -25.08 -39.07
N VAL A 340 -5.19 -24.12 -38.58
CA VAL A 340 -4.11 -23.48 -39.33
C VAL A 340 -2.75 -24.00 -38.85
N GLN A 341 -1.87 -24.32 -39.79
CA GLN A 341 -0.48 -24.66 -39.46
C GLN A 341 0.29 -23.38 -39.08
N ARG A 342 0.45 -23.14 -37.77
CA ARG A 342 1.10 -21.94 -37.26
C ARG A 342 2.58 -22.17 -36.99
N LYS A 343 3.44 -21.31 -37.54
CA LYS A 343 4.87 -21.29 -37.24
C LYS A 343 5.15 -20.25 -36.14
N ILE A 344 5.71 -20.67 -35.01
CA ILE A 344 6.07 -19.76 -33.91
C ILE A 344 7.55 -19.40 -34.02
N VAL A 345 7.85 -18.10 -34.07
CA VAL A 345 9.18 -17.51 -34.12
C VAL A 345 9.39 -16.70 -32.83
N PHE A 346 10.33 -17.13 -32.01
CA PHE A 346 10.59 -16.48 -30.73
C PHE A 346 11.84 -15.60 -30.80
N HIS A 347 11.66 -14.29 -30.70
CA HIS A 347 12.72 -13.30 -30.65
C HIS A 347 13.14 -13.07 -29.19
N ALA A 348 14.02 -13.94 -28.69
CA ALA A 348 14.58 -13.84 -27.34
C ALA A 348 15.77 -12.87 -27.32
N GLY A 349 15.75 -11.90 -26.41
CA GLY A 349 16.89 -11.03 -26.16
C GLY A 349 16.60 -10.03 -25.04
N PRO A 350 17.63 -9.50 -24.36
CA PRO A 350 17.42 -8.51 -23.31
C PRO A 350 16.61 -7.31 -23.82
N THR A 351 15.99 -6.56 -22.92
CA THR A 351 15.36 -5.28 -23.28
C THR A 351 16.35 -4.42 -24.05
N ASN A 352 15.89 -3.79 -25.14
CA ASN A 352 16.71 -2.99 -26.06
C ASN A 352 17.74 -3.75 -26.92
N SER A 353 17.55 -5.04 -27.19
CA SER A 353 18.41 -5.86 -28.08
C SER A 353 18.10 -5.78 -29.57
N GLY A 354 17.20 -4.87 -30.00
CA GLY A 354 16.72 -4.83 -31.39
C GLY A 354 15.75 -5.97 -31.77
N LYS A 355 15.36 -6.83 -30.83
CA LYS A 355 14.41 -7.94 -31.03
C LYS A 355 13.08 -7.52 -31.68
N THR A 356 12.63 -6.30 -31.42
CA THR A 356 11.40 -5.71 -31.95
C THR A 356 11.49 -5.36 -33.43
N TYR A 357 12.69 -5.03 -33.93
CA TYR A 357 12.88 -4.55 -35.29
C TYR A 357 12.53 -5.60 -36.34
N HIS A 358 13.02 -6.84 -36.17
CA HIS A 358 12.77 -7.91 -37.13
C HIS A 358 11.31 -8.36 -37.17
N ALA A 359 10.65 -8.43 -36.02
CA ALA A 359 9.23 -8.80 -35.92
C ALA A 359 8.32 -7.74 -36.57
N LEU A 360 8.58 -6.45 -36.32
CA LEU A 360 7.81 -5.36 -36.93
C LEU A 360 8.09 -5.18 -38.43
N LYS A 361 9.31 -5.46 -38.88
CA LYS A 361 9.62 -5.49 -40.31
C LYS A 361 8.83 -6.57 -41.03
N ARG A 362 8.80 -7.78 -40.47
CA ARG A 362 8.03 -8.91 -41.03
C ARG A 362 6.52 -8.64 -41.01
N PHE A 363 6.02 -7.99 -39.97
CA PHE A 363 4.64 -7.50 -39.90
C PHE A 363 4.31 -6.53 -41.03
N GLY A 364 5.17 -5.55 -41.31
CA GLY A 364 4.92 -4.58 -42.38
C GLY A 364 5.05 -5.13 -43.81
N GLU A 365 5.79 -6.23 -43.99
CA GLU A 365 5.92 -6.93 -45.28
C GLU A 365 4.78 -7.93 -45.56
N ALA A 366 3.97 -8.26 -44.54
CA ALA A 366 2.87 -9.21 -44.65
C ALA A 366 1.68 -8.64 -45.41
N LYS A 367 0.85 -9.50 -46.02
CA LYS A 367 -0.42 -9.07 -46.63
C LYS A 367 -1.46 -8.68 -45.59
N SER A 368 -1.44 -9.36 -44.45
CA SER A 368 -2.26 -9.05 -43.29
C SER A 368 -1.52 -9.38 -42.01
N GLY A 369 -1.70 -8.57 -40.97
CA GLY A 369 -1.01 -8.79 -39.72
C GLY A 369 -1.69 -8.20 -38.51
N VAL A 370 -1.40 -8.79 -37.35
CA VAL A 370 -1.84 -8.22 -36.07
C VAL A 370 -0.66 -7.99 -35.13
N TYR A 371 -0.62 -6.82 -34.50
CA TYR A 371 0.32 -6.48 -33.46
C TYR A 371 -0.41 -6.45 -32.11
N CYS A 372 0.13 -7.14 -31.12
CA CYS A 372 -0.41 -7.21 -29.76
C CYS A 372 0.59 -6.60 -28.79
N GLY A 373 0.32 -5.39 -28.31
CA GLY A 373 1.17 -4.68 -27.35
C GLY A 373 0.74 -4.89 -25.89
N PRO A 374 1.67 -4.84 -24.91
CA PRO A 374 1.36 -4.88 -23.48
C PRO A 374 0.65 -3.61 -23.00
N LEU A 375 0.74 -2.52 -23.76
CA LEU A 375 0.32 -1.19 -23.37
C LEU A 375 -0.36 -0.49 -24.54
N LYS A 376 -1.33 0.37 -24.22
CA LYS A 376 -1.97 1.26 -25.17
C LYS A 376 -0.96 2.09 -25.96
N LEU A 377 0.10 2.55 -25.30
CA LEU A 377 1.17 3.34 -25.91
C LEU A 377 1.84 2.59 -27.07
N LEU A 378 2.22 1.32 -26.86
CA LEU A 378 2.89 0.54 -27.90
C LEU A 378 1.95 0.14 -29.04
N ALA A 379 0.67 -0.11 -28.73
CA ALA A 379 -0.34 -0.33 -29.76
C ALA A 379 -0.52 0.94 -30.63
N ALA A 380 -0.57 2.12 -30.01
CA ALA A 380 -0.66 3.40 -30.72
C ALA A 380 0.62 3.72 -31.52
N GLU A 381 1.80 3.42 -30.98
CA GLU A 381 3.08 3.61 -31.68
C GLU A 381 3.14 2.77 -32.97
N VAL A 382 2.82 1.49 -32.89
CA VAL A 382 2.84 0.61 -34.08
C VAL A 382 1.76 0.99 -35.08
N PHE A 383 0.58 1.42 -34.62
CA PHE A 383 -0.45 1.98 -35.49
C PHE A 383 0.04 3.21 -36.25
N ASN A 384 0.58 4.23 -35.56
CA ASN A 384 1.05 5.46 -36.17
C ASN A 384 2.19 5.18 -37.14
N ARG A 385 3.20 4.42 -36.71
CA ARG A 385 4.37 4.09 -37.51
C ARG A 385 4.03 3.27 -38.75
N SER A 386 3.09 2.34 -38.65
CA SER A 386 2.65 1.54 -39.80
C SER A 386 1.95 2.42 -40.84
N ASN A 387 1.05 3.30 -40.41
CA ASN A 387 0.35 4.21 -41.32
C ASN A 387 1.28 5.28 -41.93
N GLU A 388 2.25 5.80 -41.18
CA GLU A 388 3.31 6.67 -41.70
C GLU A 388 4.16 5.99 -42.78
N LEU A 389 4.40 4.67 -42.64
CA LEU A 389 5.09 3.84 -43.63
C LEU A 389 4.18 3.38 -44.78
N GLY A 390 2.94 3.86 -44.85
CA GLY A 390 1.97 3.53 -45.90
C GLY A 390 1.26 2.18 -45.73
N ILE A 391 1.44 1.51 -44.60
CA ILE A 391 0.76 0.26 -44.25
C ILE A 391 -0.55 0.63 -43.54
N LYS A 392 -1.68 0.46 -44.23
CA LYS A 392 -3.01 0.68 -43.67
C LYS A 392 -3.23 -0.24 -42.47
N CYS A 393 -3.18 0.32 -41.27
CA CYS A 393 -3.24 -0.40 -40.02
C CYS A 393 -4.30 0.23 -39.11
N ASP A 394 -5.24 -0.55 -38.60
CA ASP A 394 -6.25 -0.06 -37.65
C ASP A 394 -5.70 -0.11 -36.21
N LEU A 395 -6.30 0.66 -35.30
CA LEU A 395 -6.00 0.64 -33.86
C LEU A 395 -7.21 0.13 -33.08
N VAL A 396 -6.99 -0.83 -32.17
CA VAL A 396 -8.03 -1.29 -31.23
C VAL A 396 -7.44 -1.43 -29.82
N THR A 397 -7.90 -0.60 -28.89
CA THR A 397 -7.62 -0.71 -27.45
C THR A 397 -8.95 -0.76 -26.68
N GLY A 398 -8.90 -0.91 -25.35
CA GLY A 398 -10.11 -1.00 -24.54
C GLY A 398 -10.98 0.26 -24.62
N GLU A 399 -10.34 1.42 -24.71
CA GLU A 399 -10.98 2.74 -24.67
C GLU A 399 -11.10 3.38 -26.05
N GLU A 400 -10.48 2.79 -27.09
CA GLU A 400 -10.30 3.46 -28.36
C GLU A 400 -10.30 2.50 -29.55
N ARG A 401 -10.97 2.91 -30.64
CA ARG A 401 -10.91 2.22 -31.93
C ARG A 401 -10.75 3.25 -33.05
N ARG A 402 -9.71 3.11 -33.87
CA ARG A 402 -9.46 3.98 -35.04
C ARG A 402 -9.25 3.12 -36.28
N TYR A 403 -9.87 3.51 -37.38
CA TYR A 403 -9.69 2.87 -38.69
C TYR A 403 -8.71 3.69 -39.53
N ALA A 404 -7.87 3.02 -40.31
CA ALA A 404 -6.96 3.69 -41.25
C ALA A 404 -7.67 4.30 -42.48
N VAL A 405 -8.95 3.96 -42.70
CA VAL A 405 -9.75 4.39 -43.85
C VAL A 405 -11.13 4.87 -43.39
N ASP A 406 -11.57 6.02 -43.87
CA ASP A 406 -12.82 6.70 -43.46
C ASP A 406 -14.12 5.92 -43.71
N ASN A 407 -14.07 4.80 -44.45
CA ASN A 407 -15.25 4.02 -44.84
C ASN A 407 -15.62 2.87 -43.86
N PHE A 408 -15.04 2.83 -42.64
CA PHE A 408 -15.27 1.78 -41.64
C PHE A 408 -14.98 0.34 -42.13
N HIS A 409 -14.24 0.19 -43.22
CA HIS A 409 -13.76 -1.12 -43.67
C HIS A 409 -12.50 -1.50 -42.89
N PRO A 410 -12.47 -2.70 -42.27
CA PRO A 410 -11.31 -3.14 -41.51
C PRO A 410 -10.09 -3.29 -42.43
N SER A 411 -8.98 -2.72 -41.99
CA SER A 411 -7.70 -2.83 -42.68
C SER A 411 -7.14 -4.25 -42.55
N ALA A 412 -6.26 -4.62 -43.48
CA ALA A 412 -5.58 -5.91 -43.42
C ALA A 412 -4.57 -6.01 -42.26
N HIS A 413 -4.12 -4.87 -41.73
CA HIS A 413 -3.28 -4.79 -40.53
C HIS A 413 -4.04 -4.20 -39.35
N LEU A 414 -3.77 -4.73 -38.17
CA LEU A 414 -4.35 -4.27 -36.91
C LEU A 414 -3.26 -4.14 -35.85
N SER A 415 -3.25 -3.03 -35.13
CA SER A 415 -2.48 -2.85 -33.90
C SER A 415 -3.44 -2.80 -32.73
N SER A 416 -3.23 -3.65 -31.73
CA SER A 416 -4.09 -3.71 -30.56
C SER A 416 -3.31 -3.85 -29.27
N THR A 417 -3.96 -3.49 -28.16
CA THR A 417 -3.56 -4.06 -26.87
C THR A 417 -3.87 -5.56 -26.86
N VAL A 418 -3.06 -6.35 -26.16
CA VAL A 418 -3.17 -7.81 -26.15
C VAL A 418 -4.54 -8.31 -25.68
N GLU A 419 -5.19 -7.59 -24.75
CA GLU A 419 -6.54 -7.90 -24.26
C GLU A 419 -7.62 -7.84 -25.33
N MET A 420 -7.48 -6.89 -26.27
CA MET A 420 -8.52 -6.56 -27.25
C MET A 420 -8.42 -7.34 -28.56
N LEU A 421 -7.44 -8.23 -28.65
CA LEU A 421 -7.17 -9.02 -29.83
C LEU A 421 -8.36 -9.91 -30.20
N SER A 422 -8.73 -9.98 -31.48
CA SER A 422 -9.70 -10.96 -31.95
C SER A 422 -9.00 -12.28 -32.30
N THR A 423 -9.50 -13.39 -31.77
CA THR A 423 -9.02 -14.75 -32.07
C THR A 423 -9.72 -15.37 -33.29
N GLN A 424 -10.75 -14.70 -33.82
CA GLN A 424 -11.50 -15.13 -35.00
C GLN A 424 -10.90 -14.58 -36.31
N MET A 425 -9.92 -13.67 -36.21
CA MET A 425 -9.24 -13.10 -37.37
C MET A 425 -8.14 -14.05 -37.85
N ARG A 426 -8.13 -14.32 -39.15
CA ARG A 426 -7.01 -15.00 -39.81
C ARG A 426 -6.08 -13.98 -40.43
N VAL A 427 -4.80 -14.02 -40.05
CA VAL A 427 -3.78 -13.10 -40.54
C VAL A 427 -2.54 -13.87 -41.01
N GLU A 428 -1.73 -13.27 -41.85
CA GLU A 428 -0.47 -13.89 -42.27
C GLU A 428 0.57 -13.86 -41.14
N VAL A 429 0.68 -12.72 -40.43
CA VAL A 429 1.65 -12.53 -39.34
C VAL A 429 0.99 -11.99 -38.07
N ALA A 430 1.27 -12.59 -36.92
CA ALA A 430 0.93 -12.03 -35.62
C ALA A 430 2.18 -11.72 -34.80
N VAL A 431 2.29 -10.51 -34.25
CA VAL A 431 3.39 -10.10 -33.37
C VAL A 431 2.83 -9.97 -31.95
N ILE A 432 3.28 -10.84 -31.04
CA ILE A 432 2.96 -10.73 -29.61
C ILE A 432 4.17 -10.13 -28.90
N ASP A 433 4.00 -8.91 -28.37
CA ASP A 433 5.06 -8.24 -27.62
C ASP A 433 5.15 -8.72 -26.18
N GLU A 434 6.35 -8.60 -25.61
CA GLU A 434 6.67 -8.85 -24.21
C GLU A 434 5.99 -10.12 -23.66
N ILE A 435 6.15 -11.22 -24.40
CA ILE A 435 5.49 -12.51 -24.13
C ILE A 435 5.78 -13.04 -22.72
N GLN A 436 6.87 -12.62 -22.05
CA GLN A 436 7.10 -12.99 -20.64
C GLN A 436 5.99 -12.53 -19.69
N MET A 437 5.21 -11.52 -20.08
CA MET A 437 4.02 -11.09 -19.35
C MET A 437 2.90 -12.14 -19.34
N LEU A 438 3.03 -13.26 -20.06
CA LEU A 438 2.15 -14.42 -19.90
C LEU A 438 2.09 -14.95 -18.44
N ARG A 439 3.13 -14.68 -17.63
CA ARG A 439 3.19 -15.04 -16.21
C ARG A 439 2.69 -13.96 -15.25
N ASP A 440 2.26 -12.81 -15.75
CA ASP A 440 1.71 -11.74 -14.93
C ASP A 440 0.42 -12.24 -14.22
N GLU A 441 0.34 -12.04 -12.91
CA GLU A 441 -0.74 -12.59 -12.06
C GLU A 441 -2.12 -12.02 -12.41
N GLN A 442 -2.18 -10.78 -12.91
CA GLN A 442 -3.45 -10.09 -13.20
C GLN A 442 -3.78 -10.12 -14.70
N ARG A 443 -2.78 -9.96 -15.56
CA ARG A 443 -2.97 -9.75 -17.00
C ARG A 443 -2.48 -10.90 -17.89
N GLY A 444 -1.78 -11.90 -17.33
CA GLY A 444 -1.15 -12.99 -18.10
C GLY A 444 -2.13 -13.84 -18.94
N TRP A 445 -3.42 -13.87 -18.54
CA TRP A 445 -4.49 -14.52 -19.31
C TRP A 445 -4.60 -13.97 -20.75
N ALA A 446 -4.33 -12.68 -20.96
CA ALA A 446 -4.45 -12.04 -22.27
C ALA A 446 -3.37 -12.52 -23.25
N TRP A 447 -2.12 -12.65 -22.79
CA TRP A 447 -1.03 -13.25 -23.59
C TRP A 447 -1.25 -14.73 -23.85
N THR A 448 -1.81 -15.46 -22.88
CA THR A 448 -2.18 -16.87 -23.06
C THR A 448 -3.23 -17.02 -24.16
N ARG A 449 -4.27 -16.17 -24.14
CA ARG A 449 -5.30 -16.10 -25.19
C ARG A 449 -4.72 -15.72 -26.55
N ALA A 450 -3.83 -14.72 -26.60
CA ALA A 450 -3.19 -14.32 -27.85
C ALA A 450 -2.29 -15.42 -28.43
N LEU A 451 -1.47 -16.06 -27.59
CA LEU A 451 -0.57 -17.12 -28.01
C LEU A 451 -1.34 -18.34 -28.51
N LEU A 452 -2.37 -18.79 -27.79
CA LEU A 452 -3.12 -20.01 -28.14
C LEU A 452 -4.18 -19.79 -29.21
N GLY A 453 -4.71 -18.56 -29.32
CA GLY A 453 -5.96 -18.29 -30.03
C GLY A 453 -5.85 -17.52 -31.35
N VAL A 454 -4.71 -16.91 -31.67
CA VAL A 454 -4.57 -16.21 -32.95
C VAL A 454 -4.36 -17.20 -34.09
N ALA A 455 -5.20 -17.13 -35.13
CA ALA A 455 -5.04 -17.89 -36.35
C ALA A 455 -4.07 -17.16 -37.31
N ALA A 456 -2.78 -17.24 -37.03
CA ALA A 456 -1.73 -16.69 -37.88
C ALA A 456 -0.84 -17.78 -38.50
N ASP A 457 -0.50 -17.62 -39.78
CA ASP A 457 0.43 -18.55 -40.45
C ASP A 457 1.83 -18.46 -39.80
N GLU A 458 2.27 -17.25 -39.41
CA GLU A 458 3.49 -17.02 -38.62
C GLU A 458 3.22 -16.15 -37.37
N MET A 459 3.73 -16.57 -36.21
CA MET A 459 3.62 -15.87 -34.94
C MET A 459 4.99 -15.46 -34.42
N SER A 460 5.26 -14.16 -34.35
CA SER A 460 6.48 -13.58 -33.78
C SER A 460 6.27 -13.19 -32.32
N CYS A 461 6.82 -13.97 -31.38
CA CYS A 461 6.77 -13.69 -29.95
C CYS A 461 8.07 -13.01 -29.50
N ARG A 462 7.98 -11.93 -28.73
CA ARG A 462 9.15 -11.17 -28.27
C ARG A 462 9.32 -11.31 -26.78
N SER A 463 10.53 -11.57 -26.29
CA SER A 463 10.79 -11.58 -24.85
C SER A 463 12.05 -10.85 -24.43
N GLY A 464 11.97 -10.16 -23.29
CA GLY A 464 13.11 -9.60 -22.54
C GLY A 464 14.00 -10.62 -21.82
N ILE A 465 13.59 -11.90 -21.77
CA ILE A 465 14.25 -12.94 -20.98
C ILE A 465 14.59 -14.13 -21.91
N ARG A 466 15.65 -14.90 -21.57
CA ARG A 466 16.01 -16.10 -22.34
C ARG A 466 14.85 -17.11 -22.39
N LEU A 467 14.71 -17.79 -23.53
CA LEU A 467 13.65 -18.77 -23.80
C LEU A 467 13.54 -19.86 -22.70
N SER A 468 14.68 -20.27 -22.14
CA SER A 468 14.77 -21.24 -21.03
C SER A 468 14.01 -20.80 -19.79
N THR A 469 13.85 -19.50 -19.56
CA THR A 469 13.16 -18.95 -18.39
C THR A 469 11.65 -18.89 -18.60
N LEU A 470 11.15 -18.85 -19.85
CA LEU A 470 9.72 -18.72 -20.17
C LEU A 470 9.00 -20.06 -20.33
N ILE A 471 9.63 -21.09 -20.89
CA ILE A 471 8.97 -22.36 -21.20
C ILE A 471 8.89 -23.23 -19.94
N ARG A 472 7.86 -22.98 -19.12
CA ARG A 472 7.21 -24.01 -18.28
C ARG A 472 5.78 -24.14 -18.79
N GLY A 473 5.59 -24.87 -19.90
CA GLY A 473 4.27 -25.13 -20.46
C GLY A 473 4.21 -25.16 -22.01
N THR A 474 4.23 -26.38 -22.57
CA THR A 474 3.57 -26.81 -23.81
C THR A 474 3.77 -26.02 -25.13
N VAL A 475 4.95 -26.13 -25.77
CA VAL A 475 5.07 -26.28 -27.26
C VAL A 475 6.42 -26.95 -27.60
N SER A 476 6.42 -28.03 -28.38
CA SER A 476 7.64 -28.61 -28.97
C SER A 476 8.01 -27.87 -30.27
N ALA A 477 9.23 -27.35 -30.40
CA ALA A 477 9.80 -26.95 -31.68
C ALA A 477 11.29 -27.29 -31.75
N SER A 478 11.65 -28.02 -32.80
CA SER A 478 12.94 -28.61 -33.12
C SER A 478 14.03 -27.58 -33.43
N GLU A 479 15.26 -27.85 -32.97
CA GLU A 479 16.49 -27.17 -33.38
C GLU A 479 16.78 -27.35 -34.88
N THR A 480 17.05 -26.27 -35.60
CA THR A 480 18.02 -26.28 -36.70
C THR A 480 18.47 -24.87 -37.09
N LEU A 481 19.79 -24.72 -37.28
CA LEU A 481 20.54 -23.69 -38.04
C LEU A 481 20.95 -22.40 -37.31
N LEU A 482 22.03 -22.50 -36.52
CA LEU A 482 23.02 -21.43 -36.36
C LEU A 482 24.25 -21.76 -37.20
N GLY A 483 24.55 -20.91 -38.19
CA GLY A 483 25.82 -20.88 -38.92
C GLY A 483 26.83 -19.96 -38.25
N SER A 484 27.91 -20.59 -37.78
CA SER A 484 29.28 -20.16 -37.44
C SER A 484 29.69 -18.68 -37.22
N PRO A 485 30.61 -18.43 -36.24
CA PRO A 485 31.12 -17.12 -35.83
C PRO A 485 32.50 -16.76 -36.43
N VAL A 486 32.86 -15.48 -36.45
CA VAL A 486 34.25 -15.03 -36.70
C VAL A 486 34.63 -13.85 -35.79
N SER A 487 35.56 -14.15 -34.85
CA SER A 487 36.73 -13.38 -34.34
C SER A 487 36.58 -11.92 -33.87
N CYS A 488 37.35 -11.34 -32.94
CA CYS A 488 38.59 -11.72 -32.27
C CYS A 488 38.86 -10.76 -31.08
N SER A 489 39.50 -11.30 -30.03
CA SER A 489 40.57 -10.70 -29.18
C SER A 489 40.32 -9.39 -28.39
N SER A 490 40.89 -9.10 -27.20
CA SER A 490 41.62 -9.80 -26.11
C SER A 490 42.14 -8.70 -25.14
N LEU A 491 42.52 -9.08 -23.91
CA LEU A 491 43.41 -8.43 -22.89
C LEU A 491 42.67 -8.01 -21.60
N ARG A 492 42.60 -8.80 -20.50
CA ARG A 492 43.58 -9.20 -19.45
C ARG A 492 44.19 -8.07 -18.60
N PHE A 493 43.96 -8.11 -17.28
CA PHE A 493 44.96 -7.97 -16.18
C PHE A 493 44.38 -8.49 -14.83
N ARG A 494 44.87 -9.64 -14.32
CA ARG A 494 45.54 -9.90 -13.00
C ARG A 494 45.20 -8.89 -11.89
N GLY A 495 44.77 -9.23 -10.66
CA GLY A 495 44.99 -10.41 -9.83
C GLY A 495 45.96 -10.09 -8.68
N VAL A 496 45.45 -9.75 -7.48
CA VAL A 496 46.18 -9.86 -6.19
C VAL A 496 45.20 -10.27 -5.09
N VAL A 497 45.42 -11.48 -4.57
CA VAL A 497 44.85 -12.02 -3.33
C VAL A 497 45.81 -11.72 -2.19
N ARG A 498 45.31 -11.25 -1.05
CA ARG A 498 45.93 -11.52 0.26
C ARG A 498 44.85 -11.80 1.31
N SER A 499 44.89 -13.03 1.79
CA SER A 499 44.15 -13.61 2.90
C SER A 499 44.75 -13.21 4.26
N GLN A 500 43.92 -12.93 5.26
CA GLN A 500 44.09 -13.47 6.62
C GLN A 500 42.72 -13.78 7.26
N SER A 501 42.73 -14.87 8.01
CA SER A 501 41.69 -15.73 8.60
C SER A 501 40.81 -15.16 9.73
N ASN A 502 39.48 -15.42 9.63
CA ASN A 502 38.52 -16.10 10.56
C ASN A 502 38.69 -16.05 12.10
N PRO A 503 37.66 -16.38 12.92
CA PRO A 503 36.19 -16.33 12.73
C PRO A 503 35.40 -15.83 13.98
N SER A 504 34.21 -15.26 13.78
CA SER A 504 33.11 -15.37 14.77
C SER A 504 31.74 -15.12 14.14
N THR A 505 30.91 -16.16 14.12
CA THR A 505 29.45 -16.12 14.04
C THR A 505 28.93 -16.72 15.37
N PRO A 506 27.73 -16.36 15.88
CA PRO A 506 26.52 -16.34 15.07
C PRO A 506 25.50 -15.22 15.32
N ASN A 507 24.73 -14.95 14.26
CA ASN A 507 23.30 -14.66 14.25
C ASN A 507 22.69 -14.05 15.52
N ARG A 508 22.71 -12.72 15.61
CA ARG A 508 21.61 -11.99 16.23
C ARG A 508 20.61 -11.65 15.14
N ARG A 509 19.39 -12.22 15.22
CA ARG A 509 18.19 -11.62 14.65
C ARG A 509 18.21 -10.13 15.04
N ARG A 510 18.44 -9.24 14.08
CA ARG A 510 18.24 -7.80 14.31
C ARG A 510 16.76 -7.65 14.64
N ARG A 511 16.43 -7.32 15.89
CA ARG A 511 15.13 -6.77 16.23
C ARG A 511 14.97 -5.51 15.38
N ILE A 512 14.07 -5.55 14.41
CA ILE A 512 13.58 -4.37 13.73
C ILE A 512 12.75 -3.64 14.77
N THR A 513 13.38 -2.73 15.52
CA THR A 513 12.68 -1.84 16.45
C THR A 513 12.07 -0.72 15.64
N GLY A 514 10.76 -0.49 15.77
CA GLY A 514 10.09 0.67 15.19
C GLY A 514 10.69 1.99 15.67
N VAL A 515 10.28 3.10 15.05
CA VAL A 515 10.80 4.44 15.35
C VAL A 515 10.72 4.72 16.87
N PRO A 516 11.82 5.09 17.54
CA PRO A 516 11.77 5.52 18.94
C PRO A 516 10.84 6.73 19.09
N ALA A 517 10.08 6.79 20.19
CA ALA A 517 9.18 7.92 20.51
C ALA A 517 9.87 9.31 20.49
N ASP A 518 11.21 9.32 20.58
CA ASP A 518 12.07 10.51 20.49
C ASP A 518 12.15 11.14 19.08
N ARG A 519 11.57 10.51 18.05
CA ARG A 519 11.42 11.08 16.69
C ARG A 519 9.97 11.45 16.34
N GLY A 520 9.18 11.86 17.34
CA GLY A 520 7.89 12.53 17.13
C GLY A 520 6.64 11.65 16.94
N GLY A 521 6.76 10.32 17.10
CA GLY A 521 5.61 9.41 17.04
C GLY A 521 5.08 9.02 18.42
N SER A 522 3.76 9.01 18.60
CA SER A 522 3.11 8.40 19.77
C SER A 522 3.43 6.90 19.81
N ALA A 523 3.67 6.35 21.01
CA ALA A 523 3.86 4.92 21.15
C ALA A 523 2.61 4.18 20.65
N ILE A 524 2.78 3.05 19.97
CA ILE A 524 1.67 2.29 19.36
C ILE A 524 0.56 1.97 20.38
N GLU A 525 0.93 1.81 21.66
CA GLU A 525 0.04 1.57 22.80
C GLU A 525 -0.81 2.76 23.26
N ASP A 526 -0.45 3.96 22.86
CA ASP A 526 -1.25 5.17 23.03
C ASP A 526 -2.18 5.40 21.84
N LEU A 527 -1.83 4.82 20.70
CA LEU A 527 -2.62 4.91 19.49
C LEU A 527 -3.74 3.88 19.52
N VAL A 528 -3.46 2.59 19.70
CA VAL A 528 -4.45 1.53 19.47
C VAL A 528 -5.68 1.65 20.39
N VAL A 529 -6.87 1.70 19.78
CA VAL A 529 -8.15 1.70 20.51
C VAL A 529 -8.59 0.27 20.86
N PRO A 530 -8.86 -0.05 22.14
CA PRO A 530 -9.37 -1.37 22.52
C PRO A 530 -10.80 -1.57 22.02
N ARG A 531 -11.05 -2.70 21.35
CA ARG A 531 -12.40 -3.14 20.98
C ARG A 531 -13.12 -3.71 22.18
N VAL A 532 -14.41 -3.38 22.30
CA VAL A 532 -15.30 -4.01 23.27
C VAL A 532 -15.65 -5.40 22.75
N VAL A 533 -15.22 -6.43 23.48
CA VAL A 533 -15.57 -7.83 23.19
C VAL A 533 -16.75 -8.22 24.07
N THR A 534 -17.95 -8.32 23.47
CA THR A 534 -19.15 -8.72 24.18
C THR A 534 -19.34 -10.24 24.19
N PRO A 535 -19.86 -10.82 25.28
CA PRO A 535 -20.23 -12.24 25.33
C PRO A 535 -21.34 -12.54 24.33
N SER A 536 -21.29 -13.69 23.65
CA SER A 536 -22.36 -14.11 22.74
C SER A 536 -23.62 -14.44 23.53
N ARG A 537 -24.79 -13.96 23.09
CA ARG A 537 -26.09 -14.36 23.66
C ARG A 537 -26.47 -15.76 23.18
N THR A 538 -25.79 -16.77 23.71
CA THR A 538 -26.07 -18.18 23.44
C THR A 538 -27.04 -18.73 24.49
N SER A 539 -28.00 -19.57 24.08
CA SER A 539 -29.03 -20.09 24.98
C SER A 539 -28.42 -20.89 26.11
N ALA A 540 -28.79 -20.52 27.33
CA ALA A 540 -28.20 -21.08 28.51
C ALA A 540 -28.88 -22.41 28.94
N ILE A 541 -28.73 -23.49 28.15
CA ILE A 541 -29.32 -24.80 28.47
C ILE A 541 -28.24 -25.90 28.38
N GLY A 542 -27.96 -26.60 29.49
CA GLY A 542 -27.14 -27.83 29.53
C GLY A 542 -25.72 -27.75 30.11
N TYR A 543 -25.21 -26.57 30.55
CA TYR A 543 -23.87 -26.43 31.16
C TYR A 543 -23.84 -26.69 32.67
N GLU A 544 -24.98 -26.88 33.33
CA GLU A 544 -25.09 -26.99 34.79
C GLU A 544 -24.32 -28.21 35.34
N GLN A 545 -24.28 -29.31 34.59
CA GLN A 545 -23.51 -30.52 34.96
C GLN A 545 -21.98 -30.34 34.91
N TRP A 546 -21.49 -29.40 34.12
CA TRP A 546 -20.04 -29.14 33.90
C TRP A 546 -19.57 -27.82 34.53
N THR A 547 -20.46 -27.10 35.22
CA THR A 547 -20.13 -25.83 35.90
C THR A 547 -20.44 -25.86 37.40
N GLU A 548 -20.73 -27.05 37.92
CA GLU A 548 -21.02 -27.29 39.33
C GLU A 548 -19.81 -26.91 40.20
N GLY A 549 -19.94 -25.89 41.05
CA GLY A 549 -18.86 -25.38 41.90
C GLY A 549 -17.95 -24.30 41.28
N LEU A 550 -18.18 -23.89 40.03
CA LEU A 550 -17.58 -22.69 39.46
C LEU A 550 -18.40 -21.46 39.88
N ASP A 551 -17.83 -20.58 40.68
CA ASP A 551 -18.40 -19.27 41.00
C ASP A 551 -17.47 -18.14 40.56
N SER A 552 -18.01 -16.93 40.46
CA SER A 552 -17.24 -15.74 40.06
C SER A 552 -16.10 -15.43 41.02
N SER A 553 -16.15 -15.94 42.26
CA SER A 553 -15.13 -15.76 43.28
C SER A 553 -13.88 -16.60 42.96
N ASN A 554 -14.04 -17.91 42.76
CA ASN A 554 -12.94 -18.84 42.51
C ASN A 554 -12.31 -18.61 41.13
N MET A 555 -13.11 -18.30 40.10
CA MET A 555 -12.60 -17.87 38.80
C MET A 555 -11.83 -16.54 38.90
N GLY A 556 -12.31 -15.61 39.74
CA GLY A 556 -11.61 -14.35 40.03
C GLY A 556 -10.23 -14.58 40.65
N LEU A 557 -10.11 -15.51 41.61
CA LEU A 557 -8.83 -15.86 42.23
C LEU A 557 -7.83 -16.46 41.23
N ALA A 558 -8.28 -17.37 40.35
CA ALA A 558 -7.44 -17.96 39.31
C ALA A 558 -6.94 -16.89 38.31
N LEU A 559 -7.79 -15.95 37.92
CA LEU A 559 -7.43 -14.81 37.07
C LEU A 559 -6.42 -13.87 37.77
N ASP A 560 -6.60 -13.59 39.05
CA ASP A 560 -5.69 -12.74 39.83
C ASP A 560 -4.32 -13.40 40.06
N GLU A 561 -4.26 -14.74 40.11
CA GLU A 561 -3.00 -15.49 40.06
C GLU A 561 -2.35 -15.37 38.67
N PHE A 562 -3.10 -15.63 37.60
CA PHE A 562 -2.64 -15.49 36.21
C PHE A 562 -2.02 -14.11 35.93
N PHE A 563 -2.67 -13.03 36.39
CA PHE A 563 -2.18 -11.66 36.20
C PHE A 563 -0.86 -11.34 36.95
N ARG A 564 -0.63 -12.00 38.09
CA ARG A 564 0.55 -11.78 38.94
C ARG A 564 1.77 -12.56 38.47
N ARG A 565 1.58 -13.65 37.72
CA ARG A 565 2.70 -14.50 37.28
C ARG A 565 3.65 -13.76 36.33
N LYS A 566 4.94 -13.84 36.63
CA LYS A 566 6.01 -13.22 35.83
C LYS A 566 6.10 -13.86 34.44
N ALA A 567 6.00 -15.19 34.36
CA ALA A 567 6.04 -15.94 33.11
C ALA A 567 4.96 -15.48 32.12
N ILE A 568 3.74 -15.20 32.61
CA ILE A 568 2.63 -14.67 31.80
C ILE A 568 2.93 -13.29 31.23
N ARG A 569 3.56 -12.40 32.01
CA ARG A 569 3.95 -11.07 31.53
C ARG A 569 5.07 -11.13 30.49
N GLU A 570 6.03 -12.04 30.69
CA GLU A 570 7.09 -12.30 29.71
C GLU A 570 6.50 -12.83 28.40
N LEU A 571 5.62 -13.84 28.49
CA LEU A 571 4.95 -14.42 27.33
C LEU A 571 4.03 -13.43 26.61
N ALA A 572 3.34 -12.57 27.35
CA ALA A 572 2.57 -11.45 26.78
C ALA A 572 3.48 -10.48 26.00
N THR A 573 4.63 -10.12 26.58
CA THR A 573 5.61 -9.23 25.93
C THR A 573 6.18 -9.85 24.65
N GLU A 574 6.45 -11.16 24.66
CA GLU A 574 6.90 -11.90 23.48
C GLU A 574 5.85 -11.91 22.35
N ASN A 575 4.57 -11.83 22.70
CA ASN A 575 3.45 -11.76 21.77
C ASN A 575 2.97 -10.32 21.46
N GLY A 576 3.82 -9.32 21.71
CA GLY A 576 3.53 -7.92 21.35
C GLY A 576 2.62 -7.16 22.32
N LEU A 577 2.28 -7.74 23.47
CA LEU A 577 1.52 -7.07 24.53
C LEU A 577 2.49 -6.47 25.56
N ASN A 578 2.74 -5.16 25.47
CA ASN A 578 3.42 -4.44 26.55
C ASN A 578 2.56 -4.35 27.81
N THR A 579 3.10 -3.77 28.89
CA THR A 579 2.41 -3.63 30.18
C THR A 579 1.03 -2.96 30.07
N LYS A 580 0.88 -1.93 29.24
CA LYS A 580 -0.36 -1.16 29.11
C LYS A 580 -1.44 -1.93 28.35
N LEU A 581 -1.08 -2.54 27.21
CA LEU A 581 -1.96 -3.37 26.41
C LEU A 581 -2.34 -4.64 27.19
N PHE A 582 -1.40 -5.26 27.89
CA PHE A 582 -1.67 -6.41 28.75
C PHE A 582 -2.72 -6.10 29.82
N VAL A 583 -2.58 -4.99 30.55
CA VAL A 583 -3.55 -4.60 31.60
C VAL A 583 -4.95 -4.34 31.00
N THR A 584 -5.01 -3.67 29.85
CA THR A 584 -6.28 -3.36 29.18
C THR A 584 -6.95 -4.62 28.64
N ALA A 585 -6.21 -5.47 27.93
CA ALA A 585 -6.69 -6.76 27.44
C ALA A 585 -7.11 -7.68 28.59
N TYR A 586 -6.34 -7.70 29.69
CA TYR A 586 -6.66 -8.51 30.87
C TYR A 586 -7.94 -8.01 31.55
N ARG A 587 -8.15 -6.70 31.68
CA ARG A 587 -9.40 -6.16 32.23
C ARG A 587 -10.60 -6.61 31.39
N SER A 588 -10.50 -6.49 30.06
CA SER A 588 -11.55 -6.97 29.15
C SER A 588 -11.74 -8.48 29.25
N PHE A 589 -10.67 -9.27 29.32
CA PHE A 589 -10.72 -10.72 29.46
C PHE A 589 -11.35 -11.15 30.79
N ARG A 590 -11.02 -10.47 31.89
CA ARG A 590 -11.62 -10.69 33.21
C ARG A 590 -13.10 -10.37 33.23
N GLU A 591 -13.51 -9.24 32.64
CA GLU A 591 -14.93 -8.89 32.49
C GLU A 591 -15.67 -9.91 31.61
N TYR A 592 -15.05 -10.37 30.52
CA TYR A 592 -15.59 -11.42 29.66
C TYR A 592 -15.79 -12.73 30.43
N CYS A 593 -14.76 -13.20 31.15
CA CYS A 593 -14.82 -14.44 31.93
C CYS A 593 -15.82 -14.38 33.10
N LEU A 594 -16.00 -13.21 33.72
CA LEU A 594 -16.89 -13.02 34.87
C LEU A 594 -18.31 -12.58 34.48
N SER A 595 -18.62 -12.52 33.18
CA SER A 595 -19.98 -12.26 32.69
C SER A 595 -20.93 -13.42 33.01
N GLU A 596 -22.25 -13.21 32.86
CA GLU A 596 -23.24 -14.27 33.14
C GLU A 596 -22.86 -15.57 32.40
N LYS A 597 -22.92 -16.71 33.11
CA LYS A 597 -22.36 -18.01 32.68
C LYS A 597 -22.76 -18.48 31.27
N GLY A 598 -23.86 -17.97 30.71
CA GLY A 598 -24.30 -18.27 29.34
C GLY A 598 -23.54 -17.53 28.22
N GLY A 599 -22.68 -16.57 28.55
CA GLY A 599 -21.93 -15.76 27.59
C GLY A 599 -20.48 -16.17 27.33
N VAL A 600 -19.91 -17.01 28.20
CA VAL A 600 -18.51 -17.46 28.15
C VAL A 600 -18.39 -18.75 27.34
N GLU A 601 -17.36 -18.87 26.49
CA GLU A 601 -17.12 -20.08 25.70
C GLU A 601 -16.99 -21.34 26.59
N PRO A 602 -17.70 -22.45 26.30
CA PRO A 602 -17.69 -23.66 27.13
C PRO A 602 -16.29 -24.25 27.38
N ALA A 603 -15.39 -24.16 26.40
CA ALA A 603 -14.01 -24.63 26.54
C ALA A 603 -13.25 -23.89 27.65
N LEU A 604 -13.52 -22.59 27.81
CA LEU A 604 -12.90 -21.77 28.84
C LEU A 604 -13.46 -22.10 30.23
N LEU A 605 -14.77 -22.40 30.33
CA LEU A 605 -15.40 -22.86 31.58
C LEU A 605 -14.84 -24.21 32.05
N VAL A 606 -14.64 -25.16 31.12
CA VAL A 606 -13.99 -26.46 31.43
C VAL A 606 -12.56 -26.23 31.91
N LEU A 607 -11.79 -25.34 31.26
CA LEU A 607 -10.44 -25.05 31.69
C LEU A 607 -10.38 -24.42 33.10
N PHE A 608 -11.32 -23.54 33.45
CA PHE A 608 -11.42 -23.04 34.83
C PHE A 608 -11.72 -24.16 35.82
N GLN A 609 -12.56 -25.14 35.45
CA GLN A 609 -12.82 -26.30 36.29
C GLN A 609 -11.55 -27.13 36.51
N ASP A 610 -10.79 -27.40 35.46
CA ASP A 610 -9.52 -28.15 35.51
C ASP A 610 -8.50 -27.46 36.43
N ILE A 611 -8.36 -26.13 36.31
CA ILE A 611 -7.46 -25.34 37.15
C ILE A 611 -7.90 -25.38 38.63
N ILE A 612 -9.20 -25.19 38.90
CA ILE A 612 -9.72 -25.02 40.27
C ILE A 612 -9.87 -26.36 41.00
N LYS A 613 -10.32 -27.42 40.30
CA LYS A 613 -10.62 -28.73 40.91
C LYS A 613 -9.50 -29.76 40.74
N GLU A 614 -8.83 -29.78 39.60
CA GLU A 614 -7.79 -30.78 39.30
C GLU A 614 -6.37 -30.26 39.55
N GLY A 615 -6.22 -28.97 39.89
CA GLY A 615 -4.93 -28.37 40.26
C GLY A 615 -3.99 -28.14 39.07
N HIS A 616 -4.53 -28.02 37.85
CA HIS A 616 -3.74 -27.63 36.69
C HIS A 616 -3.27 -26.17 36.80
N ASP A 617 -2.16 -25.88 36.12
CA ASP A 617 -1.54 -24.57 36.17
C ASP A 617 -2.39 -23.49 35.45
N VAL A 618 -2.54 -22.31 36.07
CA VAL A 618 -3.24 -21.14 35.49
C VAL A 618 -2.62 -20.65 34.17
N ASP A 619 -1.38 -21.01 33.86
CA ASP A 619 -0.70 -20.64 32.63
C ASP A 619 -1.43 -21.15 31.38
N ARG A 620 -2.23 -22.20 31.52
CA ARG A 620 -3.09 -22.72 30.45
C ARG A 620 -4.18 -21.74 29.99
N LEU A 621 -4.47 -20.69 30.75
CA LEU A 621 -5.38 -19.62 30.32
C LEU A 621 -4.75 -18.73 29.23
N PHE A 622 -3.42 -18.78 29.04
CA PHE A 622 -2.73 -17.84 28.16
C PHE A 622 -3.19 -17.88 26.69
N PRO A 623 -3.39 -19.04 26.03
CA PRO A 623 -3.88 -19.07 24.65
C PRO A 623 -5.26 -18.41 24.48
N TYR A 624 -6.16 -18.61 25.47
CA TYR A 624 -7.48 -17.98 25.49
C TYR A 624 -7.39 -16.48 25.74
N PHE A 625 -6.53 -16.07 26.67
CA PHE A 625 -6.21 -14.66 26.90
C PHE A 625 -5.64 -14.00 25.64
N LEU A 626 -4.70 -14.65 24.94
CA LEU A 626 -4.07 -14.11 23.73
C LEU A 626 -5.08 -14.00 22.58
N ALA A 627 -5.94 -15.01 22.39
CA ALA A 627 -7.03 -14.94 21.42
C ALA A 627 -8.01 -13.80 21.74
N HIS A 628 -8.36 -13.60 23.02
CA HIS A 628 -9.17 -12.47 23.45
C HIS A 628 -8.45 -11.14 23.24
N ALA A 629 -7.17 -11.07 23.56
CA ALA A 629 -6.34 -9.87 23.38
C ALA A 629 -6.26 -9.46 21.91
N ARG A 630 -6.18 -10.42 20.97
CA ARG A 630 -6.25 -10.15 19.51
C ARG A 630 -7.62 -9.62 19.08
N LYS A 631 -8.72 -10.10 19.66
CA LYS A 631 -10.06 -9.52 19.44
C LYS A 631 -10.18 -8.09 19.96
N VAL A 632 -9.59 -7.80 21.13
CA VAL A 632 -9.51 -6.44 21.71
C VAL A 632 -8.59 -5.55 20.86
N PHE A 633 -7.49 -6.10 20.36
CA PHE A 633 -6.42 -5.38 19.68
C PHE A 633 -6.03 -6.07 18.36
N PRO A 634 -6.80 -5.86 17.28
CA PRO A 634 -6.59 -6.56 16.00
C PRO A 634 -5.22 -6.37 15.36
N HIS A 635 -4.58 -5.22 15.60
CA HIS A 635 -3.23 -4.93 15.11
C HIS A 635 -2.17 -5.95 15.56
N LEU A 636 -2.42 -6.73 16.62
CA LEU A 636 -1.54 -7.81 17.08
C LEU A 636 -1.49 -9.00 16.12
N GLU A 637 -2.50 -9.19 15.25
CA GLU A 637 -2.51 -10.25 14.25
C GLU A 637 -1.73 -9.88 13.00
N ALA A 638 -1.73 -8.60 12.63
CA ALA A 638 -1.15 -8.09 11.38
C ALA A 638 0.17 -7.34 11.59
N MET A 639 0.76 -7.34 12.79
CA MET A 639 1.89 -6.45 13.09
C MET A 639 3.10 -6.66 12.17
N ASP A 640 3.39 -7.90 11.76
CA ASP A 640 4.50 -8.19 10.86
C ASP A 640 4.19 -7.72 9.42
N ASP A 641 2.95 -7.86 8.96
CA ASP A 641 2.49 -7.32 7.67
C ASP A 641 2.53 -5.79 7.67
N LEU A 642 2.02 -5.15 8.73
CA LEU A 642 2.06 -3.70 8.91
C LEU A 642 3.49 -3.17 8.89
N ARG A 643 4.45 -3.88 9.51
CA ARG A 643 5.88 -3.54 9.45
C ARG A 643 6.46 -3.67 8.05
N MET A 644 6.08 -4.71 7.31
CA MET A 644 6.54 -4.90 5.94
C MET A 644 6.00 -3.81 5.00
N ILE A 645 4.70 -3.47 5.12
CA ILE A 645 4.07 -2.41 4.32
C ILE A 645 4.68 -1.03 4.61
N SER A 646 5.06 -0.79 5.87
CA SER A 646 5.63 0.46 6.33
C SER A 646 7.17 0.45 6.39
N ASP A 647 7.83 -0.51 5.72
CA ASP A 647 9.27 -0.50 5.54
C ASP A 647 9.66 0.52 4.45
N LEU A 648 10.22 1.64 4.90
CA LEU A 648 10.69 2.73 4.05
C LEU A 648 12.22 2.83 4.04
N THR A 649 12.93 1.76 4.37
CA THR A 649 14.39 1.75 4.45
C THR A 649 15.08 1.83 3.08
N GLN A 650 14.39 1.49 1.98
CA GLN A 650 14.96 1.54 0.63
C GLN A 650 14.09 2.35 -0.36
N PRO A 651 13.97 3.69 -0.19
CA PRO A 651 13.09 4.51 -1.04
C PRO A 651 13.50 4.55 -2.52
N HIS A 652 14.76 4.25 -2.84
CA HIS A 652 15.25 4.20 -4.22
C HIS A 652 14.58 3.09 -5.06
N ASN A 653 14.06 2.05 -4.41
CA ASN A 653 13.35 0.94 -5.07
C ASN A 653 11.91 1.29 -5.46
N TRP A 654 11.36 2.39 -4.95
CA TRP A 654 9.98 2.80 -5.26
C TRP A 654 9.85 3.35 -6.68
N TYR A 655 10.96 3.59 -7.37
CA TYR A 655 11.01 4.25 -8.67
C TYR A 655 11.67 3.36 -9.73
N PRO A 656 11.01 2.26 -10.15
CA PRO A 656 11.59 1.30 -11.08
C PRO A 656 11.95 1.94 -12.43
N ASP A 657 11.12 2.86 -12.94
CA ASP A 657 11.37 3.55 -14.22
C ASP A 657 12.71 4.30 -14.22
N ALA A 658 13.00 5.04 -13.14
CA ALA A 658 14.28 5.72 -12.96
C ALA A 658 15.47 4.75 -12.87
N ARG A 659 15.25 3.54 -12.35
CA ARG A 659 16.29 2.48 -12.29
C ARG A 659 16.55 1.79 -13.63
N THR A 660 15.64 1.92 -14.61
CA THR A 660 15.87 1.42 -15.98
C THR A 660 16.75 2.34 -16.83
N VAL A 661 16.98 3.57 -16.36
CA VAL A 661 17.76 4.60 -17.05
C VAL A 661 19.12 4.76 -16.37
N GLN A 662 20.19 4.81 -17.16
CA GLN A 662 21.50 5.20 -16.62
C GLN A 662 21.55 6.71 -16.44
N ARG A 663 21.24 7.19 -15.24
CA ARG A 663 21.14 8.62 -14.94
C ARG A 663 22.50 9.23 -14.65
N LYS A 664 22.82 10.34 -15.31
CA LYS A 664 23.97 11.18 -14.97
C LYS A 664 23.52 12.33 -14.07
N ILE A 665 24.13 12.46 -12.90
CA ILE A 665 23.75 13.49 -11.92
C ILE A 665 24.76 14.64 -11.97
N VAL A 666 24.28 15.86 -12.21
CA VAL A 666 25.10 17.08 -12.25
C VAL A 666 24.63 18.03 -11.16
N PHE A 667 25.44 18.21 -10.12
CA PHE A 667 25.14 19.12 -9.02
C PHE A 667 25.77 20.49 -9.27
N HIS A 668 24.95 21.51 -9.49
CA HIS A 668 25.33 22.92 -9.58
C HIS A 668 25.30 23.56 -8.19
N ALA A 669 26.45 23.55 -7.51
CA ALA A 669 26.61 24.00 -6.13
C ALA A 669 27.05 25.46 -6.07
N GLY A 670 26.28 26.33 -5.42
CA GLY A 670 26.71 27.70 -5.19
C GLY A 670 25.68 28.56 -4.46
N PRO A 671 26.09 29.75 -3.96
CA PRO A 671 25.19 30.66 -3.27
C PRO A 671 24.11 31.20 -4.21
N THR A 672 23.15 31.95 -3.67
CA THR A 672 22.22 32.75 -4.49
C THR A 672 23.02 33.73 -5.35
N ASN A 673 22.48 34.07 -6.53
CA ASN A 673 23.14 34.99 -7.48
C ASN A 673 24.52 34.51 -8.02
N SER A 674 24.71 33.19 -8.17
CA SER A 674 25.94 32.59 -8.73
C SER A 674 25.81 32.18 -10.21
N GLY A 675 24.59 32.15 -10.75
CA GLY A 675 24.31 31.67 -12.10
C GLY A 675 24.16 30.16 -12.22
N LYS A 676 24.15 29.40 -11.10
CA LYS A 676 23.96 27.95 -11.08
C LYS A 676 22.73 27.48 -11.91
N THR A 677 21.57 28.07 -11.66
CA THR A 677 20.30 27.73 -12.32
C THR A 677 20.31 28.10 -13.80
N TYR A 678 21.02 29.16 -14.19
CA TYR A 678 21.14 29.57 -15.60
C TYR A 678 21.82 28.49 -16.45
N HIS A 679 22.88 27.85 -15.94
CA HIS A 679 23.57 26.79 -16.68
C HIS A 679 22.71 25.53 -16.80
N ALA A 680 21.96 25.16 -15.76
CA ALA A 680 21.02 24.04 -15.83
C ALA A 680 19.88 24.31 -16.81
N LEU A 681 19.27 25.51 -16.76
CA LEU A 681 18.19 25.90 -17.68
C LEU A 681 18.66 26.05 -19.13
N LYS A 682 19.92 26.45 -19.36
CA LYS A 682 20.51 26.44 -20.69
C LYS A 682 20.57 25.01 -21.26
N ARG A 683 21.05 24.04 -20.47
CA ARG A 683 21.10 22.63 -20.87
C ARG A 683 19.69 22.04 -21.08
N PHE A 684 18.72 22.44 -20.25
CA PHE A 684 17.30 22.10 -20.44
C PHE A 684 16.76 22.60 -21.78
N GLY A 685 17.05 23.85 -22.17
CA GLY A 685 16.59 24.41 -23.44
C GLY A 685 17.29 23.81 -24.68
N GLU A 686 18.52 23.31 -24.53
CA GLU A 686 19.26 22.61 -25.60
C GLU A 686 18.82 21.14 -25.78
N ALA A 687 18.16 20.55 -24.77
CA ALA A 687 17.69 19.17 -24.79
C ALA A 687 16.49 18.97 -25.71
N LYS A 688 16.29 17.75 -26.21
CA LYS A 688 15.10 17.40 -27.01
C LYS A 688 13.81 17.35 -26.19
N SER A 689 13.94 16.96 -24.93
CA SER A 689 12.86 16.94 -23.95
C SER A 689 13.42 17.25 -22.57
N GLY A 690 12.62 17.88 -21.73
CA GLY A 690 13.08 18.17 -20.39
C GLY A 690 11.98 18.52 -19.41
N VAL A 691 12.29 18.36 -18.12
CA VAL A 691 11.40 18.80 -17.04
C VAL A 691 12.15 19.73 -16.09
N TYR A 692 11.55 20.87 -15.76
CA TYR A 692 12.00 21.75 -14.70
C TYR A 692 11.09 21.58 -13.49
N CYS A 693 11.67 21.33 -12.32
CA CYS A 693 11.00 21.16 -11.05
C CYS A 693 11.35 22.32 -10.12
N GLY A 694 10.44 23.28 -9.99
CA GLY A 694 10.62 24.46 -9.14
C GLY A 694 9.99 24.31 -7.73
N PRO A 695 10.54 25.00 -6.71
CA PRO A 695 9.96 25.04 -5.35
C PRO A 695 8.65 25.84 -5.26
N LEU A 696 8.35 26.69 -6.24
CA LEU A 696 7.28 27.68 -6.20
C LEU A 696 6.54 27.78 -7.53
N LYS A 697 5.23 28.05 -7.46
CA LYS A 697 4.38 28.35 -8.63
C LYS A 697 4.97 29.48 -9.49
N LEU A 698 5.49 30.53 -8.84
CA LEU A 698 6.12 31.68 -9.51
C LEU A 698 7.33 31.27 -10.37
N LEU A 699 8.18 30.38 -9.89
CA LEU A 699 9.35 29.92 -10.65
C LEU A 699 8.96 28.99 -11.79
N ALA A 700 8.00 28.10 -11.56
CA ALA A 700 7.47 27.26 -12.62
C ALA A 700 6.89 28.12 -13.76
N ALA A 701 6.12 29.16 -13.41
CA ALA A 701 5.59 30.12 -14.37
C ALA A 701 6.69 30.95 -15.06
N GLU A 702 7.72 31.39 -14.34
CA GLU A 702 8.85 32.13 -14.91
C GLU A 702 9.60 31.29 -15.96
N VAL A 703 9.94 30.04 -15.64
CA VAL A 703 10.64 29.14 -16.58
C VAL A 703 9.75 28.80 -17.77
N PHE A 704 8.45 28.58 -17.55
CA PHE A 704 7.48 28.38 -18.63
C PHE A 704 7.44 29.58 -19.59
N ASN A 705 7.21 30.80 -19.07
CA ASN A 705 7.10 32.00 -19.90
C ASN A 705 8.40 32.24 -20.67
N ARG A 706 9.55 32.20 -19.96
CA ARG A 706 10.86 32.45 -20.56
C ARG A 706 11.25 31.42 -21.61
N SER A 707 10.93 30.15 -21.40
CA SER A 707 11.23 29.10 -22.38
C SER A 707 10.43 29.32 -23.66
N ASN A 708 9.14 29.63 -23.54
CA ASN A 708 8.29 29.91 -24.69
C ASN A 708 8.68 31.22 -25.42
N GLU A 709 9.09 32.27 -24.69
CA GLU A 709 9.65 33.50 -25.26
C GLU A 709 10.94 33.23 -26.07
N LEU A 710 11.74 32.25 -25.65
CA LEU A 710 12.94 31.79 -26.36
C LEU A 710 12.63 30.81 -27.50
N GLY A 711 11.35 30.53 -27.78
CA GLY A 711 10.92 29.61 -28.84
C GLY A 711 10.95 28.12 -28.46
N ILE A 712 11.23 27.80 -27.20
CA ILE A 712 11.19 26.43 -26.68
C ILE A 712 9.76 26.18 -26.18
N LYS A 713 8.99 25.40 -26.96
CA LYS A 713 7.63 25.00 -26.57
C LYS A 713 7.69 24.25 -25.24
N CYS A 714 7.12 24.84 -24.21
CA CYS A 714 7.19 24.32 -22.84
C CYS A 714 5.82 24.42 -22.19
N ASP A 715 5.30 23.33 -21.64
CA ASP A 715 4.04 23.31 -20.89
C ASP A 715 4.25 23.73 -19.43
N LEU A 716 3.19 24.15 -18.74
CA LEU A 716 3.18 24.48 -17.31
C LEU A 716 2.26 23.51 -16.57
N VAL A 717 2.76 22.88 -15.51
CA VAL A 717 1.95 22.07 -14.58
C VAL A 717 2.25 22.46 -13.14
N THR A 718 1.27 23.08 -12.48
CA THR A 718 1.32 23.35 -11.04
C THR A 718 0.18 22.59 -10.34
N GLY A 719 0.05 22.80 -9.02
CA GLY A 719 -1.06 22.24 -8.27
C GLY A 719 -2.43 22.75 -8.73
N GLU A 720 -2.52 23.94 -9.31
CA GLU A 720 -3.78 24.67 -9.52
C GLU A 720 -3.96 25.09 -10.98
N GLU A 721 -2.97 24.80 -11.82
CA GLU A 721 -2.94 25.24 -13.20
C GLU A 721 -2.24 24.24 -14.12
N ARG A 722 -2.84 24.05 -15.29
CA ARG A 722 -2.20 23.41 -16.44
C ARG A 722 -2.32 24.33 -17.64
N ARG A 723 -1.19 24.72 -18.23
CA ARG A 723 -1.17 25.49 -19.49
C ARG A 723 -0.32 24.74 -20.51
N TYR A 724 -0.84 24.61 -21.71
CA TYR A 724 -0.14 23.98 -22.82
C TYR A 724 0.45 25.09 -23.72
N ALA A 725 1.68 24.90 -24.20
CA ALA A 725 2.28 25.82 -25.16
C ALA A 725 1.58 25.77 -26.53
N VAL A 726 0.99 24.62 -26.86
CA VAL A 726 0.26 24.39 -28.11
C VAL A 726 -1.22 24.12 -27.80
N ASP A 727 -1.54 22.91 -27.34
CA ASP A 727 -2.88 22.52 -26.90
C ASP A 727 -2.79 21.23 -26.06
N ASN A 728 -3.92 20.78 -25.50
CA ASN A 728 -4.00 19.60 -24.63
C ASN A 728 -3.83 18.26 -25.35
N PHE A 729 -3.93 18.21 -26.68
CA PHE A 729 -3.75 17.01 -27.50
C PHE A 729 -2.31 16.86 -28.00
N HIS A 730 -1.54 17.95 -28.00
CA HIS A 730 -0.16 18.03 -28.45
C HIS A 730 0.75 18.58 -27.33
N PRO A 731 0.97 17.81 -26.25
CA PRO A 731 1.83 18.24 -25.15
C PRO A 731 3.26 18.50 -25.62
N SER A 732 3.89 19.51 -25.02
CA SER A 732 5.25 19.91 -25.32
C SER A 732 6.26 18.87 -24.83
N ALA A 733 7.40 18.77 -25.51
CA ALA A 733 8.51 17.93 -25.06
C ALA A 733 9.20 18.49 -23.80
N HIS A 734 9.02 19.79 -23.53
CA HIS A 734 9.49 20.45 -22.32
C HIS A 734 8.33 20.76 -21.38
N LEU A 735 8.56 20.54 -20.10
CA LEU A 735 7.60 20.81 -19.04
C LEU A 735 8.26 21.63 -17.93
N SER A 736 7.59 22.70 -17.51
CA SER A 736 7.90 23.42 -16.28
C SER A 736 6.85 23.10 -15.24
N SER A 737 7.26 22.58 -14.09
CA SER A 737 6.34 22.20 -13.03
C SER A 737 6.82 22.60 -11.64
N THR A 738 5.88 22.64 -10.68
CA THR A 738 6.28 22.53 -9.28
C THR A 738 6.79 21.11 -9.02
N VAL A 739 7.73 20.97 -8.07
CA VAL A 739 8.39 19.68 -7.80
C VAL A 739 7.40 18.57 -7.39
N GLU A 740 6.33 18.92 -6.68
CA GLU A 740 5.28 18.00 -6.25
C GLU A 740 4.53 17.37 -7.43
N MET A 741 4.44 18.09 -8.55
CA MET A 741 3.67 17.70 -9.73
C MET A 741 4.47 16.88 -10.75
N LEU A 742 5.75 16.63 -10.48
CA LEU A 742 6.60 15.82 -11.34
C LEU A 742 5.99 14.43 -11.56
N SER A 743 5.90 13.98 -12.82
CA SER A 743 5.65 12.57 -13.14
C SER A 743 6.96 11.79 -13.11
N THR A 744 7.04 10.74 -12.30
CA THR A 744 8.19 9.82 -12.25
C THR A 744 8.18 8.78 -13.38
N GLN A 745 7.06 8.68 -14.11
CA GLN A 745 6.89 7.76 -15.25
C GLN A 745 7.27 8.41 -16.59
N MET A 746 7.40 9.74 -16.61
CA MET A 746 7.77 10.49 -17.81
C MET A 746 9.27 10.42 -18.03
N ARG A 747 9.69 9.83 -19.16
CA ARG A 747 11.09 9.81 -19.56
C ARG A 747 11.48 11.08 -20.33
N VAL A 748 12.53 11.76 -19.89
CA VAL A 748 13.04 12.98 -20.53
C VAL A 748 14.56 12.92 -20.70
N GLU A 749 15.12 13.75 -21.58
CA GLU A 749 16.58 13.84 -21.72
C GLU A 749 17.19 14.58 -20.53
N VAL A 750 16.60 15.71 -20.11
CA VAL A 750 17.12 16.55 -19.01
C VAL A 750 16.06 16.82 -17.95
N ALA A 751 16.38 16.58 -16.69
CA ALA A 751 15.60 17.07 -15.55
C ALA A 751 16.40 18.14 -14.79
N VAL A 752 15.75 19.24 -14.42
CA VAL A 752 16.33 20.28 -13.55
C VAL A 752 15.53 20.31 -12.25
N ILE A 753 16.18 20.04 -11.12
CA ILE A 753 15.58 20.14 -9.79
C ILE A 753 16.21 21.34 -9.10
N ASP A 754 15.41 22.40 -8.90
CA ASP A 754 15.87 23.64 -8.29
C ASP A 754 15.71 23.62 -6.76
N GLU A 755 16.53 24.43 -6.09
CA GLU A 755 16.64 24.52 -4.62
C GLU A 755 16.71 23.14 -3.93
N ILE A 756 17.63 22.26 -4.36
CA ILE A 756 17.72 20.86 -3.90
C ILE A 756 17.91 20.73 -2.38
N GLN A 757 18.43 21.74 -1.68
CA GLN A 757 18.50 21.73 -0.21
C GLN A 757 17.15 21.63 0.49
N MET A 758 16.04 21.90 -0.21
CA MET A 758 14.68 21.68 0.30
C MET A 758 14.39 20.20 0.61
N LEU A 759 15.28 19.26 0.27
CA LEU A 759 15.30 17.89 0.80
C LEU A 759 15.15 17.82 2.33
N ARG A 760 15.69 18.81 3.07
CA ARG A 760 15.61 18.88 4.54
C ARG A 760 14.31 19.49 5.08
N ASP A 761 13.43 19.98 4.21
CA ASP A 761 12.21 20.64 4.64
C ASP A 761 11.28 19.64 5.33
N GLU A 762 10.87 19.97 6.56
CA GLU A 762 10.10 19.06 7.41
C GLU A 762 8.72 18.72 6.83
N GLN A 763 8.13 19.58 6.00
CA GLN A 763 6.79 19.39 5.45
C GLN A 763 6.82 18.91 3.99
N ARG A 764 7.71 19.48 3.18
CA ARG A 764 7.74 19.31 1.72
C ARG A 764 8.95 18.52 1.21
N GLY A 765 9.91 18.18 2.06
CA GLY A 765 11.16 17.52 1.65
C GLY A 765 10.96 16.22 0.86
N TRP A 766 9.86 15.50 1.13
CA TRP A 766 9.46 14.30 0.39
C TRP A 766 9.36 14.51 -1.13
N ALA A 767 8.97 15.70 -1.58
CA ALA A 767 8.81 15.99 -3.01
C ALA A 767 10.17 16.06 -3.72
N TRP A 768 11.18 16.64 -3.08
CA TRP A 768 12.56 16.65 -3.59
C TRP A 768 13.20 15.27 -3.54
N THR A 769 12.97 14.51 -2.48
CA THR A 769 13.46 13.13 -2.39
C THR A 769 12.86 12.27 -3.49
N ARG A 770 11.54 12.41 -3.73
CA ARG A 770 10.84 11.76 -4.84
C ARG A 770 11.38 12.18 -6.20
N ALA A 771 11.64 13.47 -6.41
CA ALA A 771 12.21 13.94 -7.68
C ALA A 771 13.64 13.43 -7.90
N LEU A 772 14.50 13.52 -6.87
CA LEU A 772 15.89 13.08 -6.93
C LEU A 772 15.99 11.58 -7.24
N LEU A 773 15.24 10.75 -6.51
CA LEU A 773 15.30 9.29 -6.65
C LEU A 773 14.48 8.77 -7.84
N GLY A 774 13.43 9.49 -8.23
CA GLY A 774 12.40 8.97 -9.13
C GLY A 774 12.27 9.61 -10.51
N VAL A 775 12.97 10.71 -10.80
CA VAL A 775 12.93 11.27 -12.16
C VAL A 775 13.67 10.36 -13.15
N ALA A 776 12.96 9.93 -14.20
CA ALA A 776 13.52 9.12 -15.28
C ALA A 776 14.14 10.02 -16.35
N ALA A 777 15.34 10.56 -16.06
CA ALA A 777 16.07 11.42 -16.98
C ALA A 777 17.49 10.93 -17.26
N ASP A 778 17.97 11.13 -18.48
CA ASP A 778 19.35 10.78 -18.86
C ASP A 778 20.36 11.69 -18.12
N GLU A 779 20.06 12.99 -18.00
CA GLU A 779 20.79 13.96 -17.16
C GLU A 779 19.87 14.59 -16.09
N VAL A 780 20.27 14.52 -14.81
CA VAL A 780 19.58 15.17 -13.69
C VAL A 780 20.46 16.30 -13.14
N HIS A 781 20.03 17.54 -13.37
CA HIS A 781 20.68 18.75 -12.92
C HIS A 781 20.08 19.23 -11.60
N LEU A 782 20.88 19.21 -10.55
CA LEU A 782 20.49 19.68 -9.22
C LEU A 782 21.05 21.09 -9.02
N CYS A 783 20.22 22.05 -8.64
CA CYS A 783 20.68 23.40 -8.31
C CYS A 783 20.45 23.67 -6.82
N GLY A 784 21.49 24.08 -6.10
CA GLY A 784 21.32 24.41 -4.67
C GLY A 784 22.61 24.79 -3.96
N GLU A 785 22.53 24.84 -2.64
CA GLU A 785 23.67 25.12 -1.77
C GLU A 785 24.61 23.90 -1.61
N PRO A 786 25.91 24.13 -1.36
CA PRO A 786 26.88 23.04 -1.16
C PRO A 786 26.54 22.07 0.00
N ALA A 787 25.77 22.51 0.99
CA ALA A 787 25.38 21.70 2.16
C ALA A 787 24.61 20.43 1.79
N ALA A 788 23.96 20.36 0.62
CA ALA A 788 23.23 19.19 0.16
C ALA A 788 24.08 18.17 -0.62
N ILE A 789 25.36 18.47 -0.93
CA ILE A 789 26.20 17.59 -1.78
C ILE A 789 26.40 16.21 -1.13
N ASP A 790 26.77 16.18 0.14
CA ASP A 790 27.18 14.95 0.82
C ASP A 790 26.02 13.97 0.99
N ILE A 791 24.84 14.48 1.37
CA ILE A 791 23.63 13.66 1.47
C ILE A 791 23.18 13.15 0.10
N VAL A 792 23.25 13.98 -0.95
CA VAL A 792 22.90 13.53 -2.31
C VAL A 792 23.82 12.40 -2.77
N LYS A 793 25.14 12.50 -2.56
CA LYS A 793 26.07 11.40 -2.86
C LYS A 793 25.71 10.14 -2.08
N LYS A 794 25.53 10.28 -0.76
CA LYS A 794 25.20 9.17 0.13
C LYS A 794 23.90 8.44 -0.26
N LEU A 795 22.91 9.15 -0.77
CA LEU A 795 21.64 8.59 -1.23
C LEU A 795 21.76 7.84 -2.56
N LEU A 796 22.69 8.24 -3.42
CA LEU A 796 22.83 7.73 -4.80
C LEU A 796 23.93 6.66 -4.95
N ASP A 797 24.92 6.65 -4.05
CA ASP A 797 25.99 5.65 -4.02
C ASP A 797 25.46 4.19 -4.00
N PRO A 798 24.43 3.82 -3.20
CA PRO A 798 23.92 2.45 -3.16
C PRO A 798 23.34 1.94 -4.48
N ILE A 799 22.90 2.84 -5.36
CA ILE A 799 22.32 2.52 -6.67
C ILE A 799 23.31 2.72 -7.83
N GLY A 800 24.57 3.07 -7.53
CA GLY A 800 25.63 3.19 -8.53
C GLY A 800 25.54 4.44 -9.42
N GLU A 801 24.82 5.48 -9.00
CA GLU A 801 24.71 6.74 -9.74
C GLU A 801 25.76 7.75 -9.27
N HIS A 802 26.65 8.18 -10.18
CA HIS A 802 27.75 9.09 -9.85
C HIS A 802 27.32 10.57 -9.97
N VAL A 803 27.73 11.39 -8.98
CA VAL A 803 27.44 12.82 -8.90
C VAL A 803 28.63 13.67 -9.38
N GLU A 804 28.47 14.35 -10.51
CA GLU A 804 29.39 15.39 -11.00
C GLU A 804 29.07 16.73 -10.31
N VAL A 805 29.98 17.26 -9.48
CA VAL A 805 29.77 18.55 -8.80
C VAL A 805 30.44 19.68 -9.57
N ARG A 806 29.68 20.75 -9.84
CA ARG A 806 30.12 22.00 -10.44
C ARG A 806 29.93 23.14 -9.44
N TYR A 807 31.02 23.75 -9.01
CA TYR A 807 31.01 24.86 -8.06
C TYR A 807 30.84 26.20 -8.78
N TYR A 808 30.00 27.06 -8.20
CA TYR A 808 29.71 28.41 -8.68
C TYR A 808 29.93 29.40 -7.56
N GLU A 809 30.63 30.49 -7.86
CA GLU A 809 30.81 31.61 -6.95
C GLU A 809 29.78 32.71 -7.22
N ARG A 810 29.58 33.58 -6.23
CA ARG A 810 28.68 34.72 -6.37
C ARG A 810 29.22 35.69 -7.42
N LYS A 811 28.36 36.17 -8.32
CA LYS A 811 28.78 37.05 -9.43
C LYS A 811 29.09 38.49 -9.03
N THR A 812 28.64 38.91 -7.85
CA THR A 812 28.75 40.28 -7.32
C THR A 812 29.11 40.22 -5.83
N SER A 813 29.70 41.30 -5.29
CA SER A 813 30.12 41.31 -3.88
C SER A 813 28.93 41.49 -2.92
N LEU A 814 28.96 40.83 -1.75
CA LEU A 814 28.02 41.03 -0.64
C LEU A 814 28.81 41.54 0.55
N THR A 815 28.47 42.71 1.05
CA THR A 815 29.15 43.31 2.21
C THR A 815 28.17 43.52 3.36
N ILE A 816 28.62 43.28 4.58
CA ILE A 816 27.85 43.58 5.79
C ILE A 816 28.21 44.99 6.23
N ALA A 817 27.22 45.85 6.45
CA ALA A 817 27.47 47.21 6.91
C ALA A 817 28.11 47.23 8.32
N ASN A 818 28.87 48.28 8.62
CA ASN A 818 29.50 48.43 9.94
C ASN A 818 28.50 48.81 11.03
N GLN A 819 27.39 49.43 10.67
CA GLN A 819 26.33 49.89 11.56
C GLN A 819 24.98 49.52 10.95
N GLY A 820 23.98 49.34 11.82
CA GLY A 820 22.58 49.27 11.44
C GLY A 820 22.10 50.59 10.84
N LEU A 821 20.90 50.56 10.25
CA LEU A 821 20.27 51.74 9.67
C LEU A 821 19.95 52.82 10.73
N GLY A 822 19.60 52.39 11.95
CA GLY A 822 19.27 53.24 13.09
C GLY A 822 17.86 53.81 13.03
N SER A 823 17.56 54.60 11.98
CA SER A 823 16.25 55.21 11.74
C SER A 823 15.77 54.93 10.31
N LEU A 824 14.45 54.89 10.12
CA LEU A 824 13.83 54.79 8.80
C LEU A 824 14.06 56.05 7.94
N ASP A 825 14.49 57.17 8.55
CA ASP A 825 14.87 58.40 7.82
C ASP A 825 16.09 58.19 6.89
N HIS A 826 16.88 57.14 7.13
CA HIS A 826 18.07 56.81 6.33
C HIS A 826 17.79 55.81 5.20
N VAL A 827 16.52 55.48 4.96
CA VAL A 827 16.11 54.61 3.86
C VAL A 827 16.41 55.30 2.52
N GLN A 828 16.90 54.52 1.56
CA GLN A 828 17.31 54.97 0.23
C GLN A 828 16.64 54.13 -0.87
N PRO A 829 16.55 54.64 -2.10
CA PRO A 829 16.12 53.85 -3.25
C PRO A 829 16.95 52.56 -3.40
N GLY A 830 16.25 51.45 -3.62
CA GLY A 830 16.80 50.09 -3.68
C GLY A 830 16.93 49.39 -2.32
N ASP A 831 16.48 50.00 -1.23
CA ASP A 831 16.42 49.34 0.08
C ASP A 831 15.25 48.35 0.17
N CYS A 832 15.50 47.21 0.78
CA CYS A 832 14.48 46.22 1.12
C CYS A 832 14.53 45.92 2.62
N ILE A 833 13.46 46.27 3.34
CA ILE A 833 13.29 46.00 4.77
C ILE A 833 12.58 44.65 4.93
N VAL A 834 13.27 43.68 5.53
CA VAL A 834 12.78 42.33 5.75
C VAL A 834 12.20 42.19 7.15
N CYS A 835 10.91 41.89 7.22
CA CYS A 835 10.11 41.75 8.43
C CYS A 835 9.62 40.31 8.61
N PHE A 836 9.63 39.81 9.84
CA PHE A 836 9.21 38.42 10.16
C PHE A 836 7.76 38.31 10.67
N SER A 837 6.94 39.36 10.51
CA SER A 837 5.51 39.32 10.81
C SER A 837 4.73 40.37 10.00
N ARG A 838 3.46 40.09 9.68
CA ARG A 838 2.59 41.07 8.97
C ARG A 838 2.39 42.35 9.76
N LYS A 839 2.28 42.25 11.08
CA LYS A 839 2.20 43.42 11.96
C LYS A 839 3.42 44.32 11.80
N ALA A 840 4.61 43.75 11.66
CA ALA A 840 5.82 44.51 11.39
C ALA A 840 5.80 45.15 9.99
N ILE A 841 5.35 44.42 8.96
CA ILE A 841 5.15 44.98 7.60
C ILE A 841 4.28 46.23 7.65
N TYR A 842 3.10 46.17 8.29
CA TYR A 842 2.17 47.29 8.37
C TYR A 842 2.75 48.48 9.15
N ASN A 843 3.45 48.21 10.26
CA ASN A 843 4.07 49.27 11.06
C ASN A 843 5.20 49.99 10.33
N VAL A 844 6.06 49.24 9.62
CA VAL A 844 7.16 49.81 8.83
C VAL A 844 6.61 50.60 7.65
N THR A 845 5.65 50.04 6.92
CA THR A 845 4.98 50.70 5.78
C THR A 845 4.39 52.05 6.21
N LYS A 846 3.58 52.05 7.29
CA LYS A 846 3.01 53.27 7.87
C LYS A 846 4.05 54.29 8.32
N SER A 847 5.21 53.83 8.76
CA SER A 847 6.28 54.72 9.20
C SER A 847 7.04 55.34 8.03
N LEU A 848 7.25 54.60 6.94
CA LEU A 848 7.88 55.09 5.72
C LEU A 848 7.03 56.13 5.00
N GLU A 849 5.72 55.93 4.90
CA GLU A 849 4.86 56.90 4.20
C GLU A 849 4.66 58.19 4.98
N LYS A 850 4.75 58.17 6.32
CA LYS A 850 4.85 59.39 7.13
C LYS A 850 6.11 60.21 6.80
N LEU A 851 7.15 59.58 6.28
CA LEU A 851 8.37 60.20 5.79
C LEU A 851 8.28 60.58 4.30
N GLY A 852 7.13 60.39 3.67
CA GLY A 852 6.91 60.66 2.25
C GLY A 852 7.47 59.60 1.30
N VAL A 853 7.89 58.44 1.82
CA VAL A 853 8.40 57.32 1.02
C VAL A 853 7.28 56.32 0.81
N LYS A 854 6.93 56.02 -0.45
CA LYS A 854 5.92 55.01 -0.80
C LYS A 854 6.58 53.66 -1.06
N PRO A 855 6.45 52.65 -0.19
CA PRO A 855 7.09 51.37 -0.40
C PRO A 855 6.21 50.37 -1.16
N ALA A 856 6.85 49.43 -1.87
CA ALA A 856 6.22 48.20 -2.34
C ALA A 856 6.10 47.22 -1.17
N VAL A 857 5.06 46.39 -1.16
CA VAL A 857 4.80 45.45 -0.07
C VAL A 857 4.67 44.02 -0.58
N ILE A 858 5.49 43.10 -0.04
CA ILE A 858 5.46 41.68 -0.43
C ILE A 858 5.46 40.75 0.79
N TYR A 859 4.42 39.96 0.98
CA TYR A 859 4.37 38.90 2.00
C TYR A 859 3.80 37.58 1.45
N GLY A 860 3.95 36.50 2.22
CA GLY A 860 3.68 35.13 1.80
C GLY A 860 2.28 34.87 1.23
N ASP A 861 1.23 35.34 1.88
CA ASP A 861 -0.15 35.08 1.49
C ASP A 861 -0.65 35.92 0.29
N LEU A 862 0.14 36.87 -0.20
CA LEU A 862 -0.26 37.62 -1.39
C LEU A 862 -0.40 36.71 -2.62
N PRO A 863 -1.43 36.91 -3.44
CA PRO A 863 -1.56 36.21 -4.72
C PRO A 863 -0.34 36.42 -5.64
N PRO A 864 -0.07 35.48 -6.56
CA PRO A 864 1.03 35.59 -7.51
C PRO A 864 1.01 36.87 -8.36
N GLY A 865 -0.15 37.30 -8.87
CA GLY A 865 -0.26 38.50 -9.70
C GLY A 865 0.09 39.76 -8.91
N THR A 866 -0.50 39.92 -7.71
CA THR A 866 -0.16 41.01 -6.78
C THR A 866 1.35 41.05 -6.45
N LYS A 867 1.98 39.90 -6.16
CA LYS A 867 3.44 39.84 -5.90
C LYS A 867 4.27 40.33 -7.09
N LEU A 868 3.91 39.90 -8.31
CA LEU A 868 4.59 40.31 -9.53
C LEU A 868 4.40 41.80 -9.82
N ALA A 869 3.20 42.34 -9.58
CA ALA A 869 2.91 43.76 -9.75
C ALA A 869 3.72 44.64 -8.78
N GLN A 870 3.79 44.24 -7.50
CA GLN A 870 4.60 44.94 -6.49
C GLN A 870 6.10 44.85 -6.80
N ALA A 871 6.57 43.69 -7.25
CA ALA A 871 7.95 43.51 -7.70
C ALA A 871 8.28 44.36 -8.94
N ALA A 872 7.37 44.44 -9.91
CA ALA A 872 7.54 45.25 -11.11
C ALA A 872 7.68 46.73 -10.78
N LYS A 873 6.82 47.26 -9.90
CA LYS A 873 6.90 48.65 -9.40
C LYS A 873 8.21 48.93 -8.68
N PHE A 874 8.64 48.02 -7.80
CA PHE A 874 9.93 48.16 -7.10
C PHE A 874 11.13 48.13 -8.05
N ASN A 875 11.05 47.33 -9.11
CA ASN A 875 12.14 47.17 -10.06
C ASN A 875 12.25 48.31 -11.07
N ASP A 876 11.17 49.05 -11.31
CA ASP A 876 11.12 50.19 -12.22
C ASP A 876 11.85 51.40 -11.61
N PRO A 877 12.98 51.84 -12.20
CA PRO A 877 13.73 52.99 -11.67
C PRO A 877 12.96 54.32 -11.74
N ASP A 878 11.95 54.42 -12.61
CA ASP A 878 11.16 55.63 -12.83
C ASP A 878 9.90 55.67 -11.94
N ASP A 879 9.54 54.55 -11.30
CA ASP A 879 8.41 54.50 -10.36
C ASP A 879 8.84 55.09 -9.01
N PRO A 880 8.03 55.96 -8.37
CA PRO A 880 8.30 56.47 -7.03
C PRO A 880 8.39 55.37 -5.95
N CYS A 881 7.91 54.17 -6.24
CA CYS A 881 7.88 53.00 -5.36
C CYS A 881 9.23 52.27 -5.28
N ASN A 882 10.30 52.96 -4.90
CA ASN A 882 11.68 52.46 -4.98
C ASN A 882 12.23 51.84 -3.67
N VAL A 883 11.37 51.57 -2.69
CA VAL A 883 11.68 50.88 -1.43
C VAL A 883 10.77 49.67 -1.28
N LEU A 884 11.29 48.55 -0.80
CA LEU A 884 10.52 47.32 -0.59
C LEU A 884 10.40 47.00 0.90
N VAL A 885 9.19 46.65 1.36
CA VAL A 885 8.94 46.09 2.68
C VAL A 885 8.40 44.69 2.48
N ALA A 886 9.15 43.68 2.92
CA ALA A 886 8.82 42.30 2.61
C ALA A 886 9.07 41.31 3.73
N THR A 887 8.47 40.11 3.64
CA THR A 887 8.84 38.99 4.52
C THR A 887 9.97 38.15 3.91
N ASP A 888 10.35 37.07 4.60
CA ASP A 888 11.26 36.03 4.09
C ASP A 888 10.78 35.36 2.78
N ALA A 889 9.55 35.62 2.34
CA ALA A 889 9.00 35.19 1.05
C ALA A 889 9.84 35.66 -0.16
N ILE A 890 10.61 36.75 -0.04
CA ILE A 890 11.51 37.21 -1.12
C ILE A 890 12.77 36.34 -1.26
N GLY A 891 13.02 35.46 -0.29
CA GLY A 891 14.18 34.56 -0.25
C GLY A 891 14.24 33.64 -1.47
N MET A 892 13.12 33.44 -2.18
CA MET A 892 13.00 32.68 -3.43
C MET A 892 11.87 33.21 -4.33
N GLY A 893 11.95 32.90 -5.63
CA GLY A 893 10.81 33.05 -6.54
C GLY A 893 10.48 34.42 -7.11
N LEU A 894 11.23 35.47 -6.76
CA LEU A 894 11.09 36.80 -7.38
C LEU A 894 12.43 37.35 -7.85
N ASN A 895 12.39 38.00 -9.01
CA ASN A 895 13.49 38.79 -9.55
C ASN A 895 13.32 40.22 -9.04
N LEU A 896 14.18 40.63 -8.10
CA LEU A 896 14.12 41.93 -7.43
C LEU A 896 15.46 42.67 -7.55
N ASN A 897 15.40 43.97 -7.83
CA ASN A 897 16.53 44.88 -7.99
C ASN A 897 16.91 45.51 -6.63
N ILE A 898 17.35 44.70 -5.67
CA ILE A 898 17.64 45.16 -4.31
C ILE A 898 19.10 45.61 -4.22
N ARG A 899 19.35 46.82 -3.72
CA ARG A 899 20.69 47.33 -3.39
C ARG A 899 21.13 46.89 -2.00
N ARG A 900 20.25 47.06 -1.01
CA ARG A 900 20.55 46.82 0.41
C ARG A 900 19.41 46.10 1.11
N ILE A 901 19.72 44.97 1.73
CA ILE A 901 18.82 44.22 2.59
C ILE A 901 18.96 44.75 4.03
N ILE A 902 17.82 45.04 4.66
CA ILE A 902 17.73 45.58 6.02
C ILE A 902 16.88 44.64 6.85
N PHE A 903 17.49 43.85 7.73
CA PHE A 903 16.76 42.96 8.64
C PHE A 903 16.08 43.79 9.74
N SER A 904 14.76 43.72 9.86
CA SER A 904 14.02 44.43 10.93
C SER A 904 14.41 43.94 12.33
N GLY A 905 14.89 42.70 12.41
CA GLY A 905 15.47 42.04 13.58
C GLY A 905 16.14 40.72 13.14
N CYS A 906 16.88 40.06 14.02
CA CYS A 906 17.57 38.79 13.71
C CYS A 906 16.84 37.55 14.27
N THR A 907 15.59 37.69 14.72
CA THR A 907 14.80 36.61 15.30
C THR A 907 13.47 36.40 14.59
N ARG A 908 13.03 35.15 14.50
CA ARG A 908 11.73 34.72 14.01
C ARG A 908 11.05 33.88 15.09
N GLN A 909 9.83 34.27 15.49
CA GLN A 909 9.07 33.59 16.54
C GLN A 909 9.82 33.39 17.89
N GLY A 910 10.80 34.24 18.19
CA GLY A 910 11.61 34.17 19.41
C GLY A 910 12.94 33.43 19.26
N GLU A 911 13.19 32.78 18.13
CA GLU A 911 14.44 32.07 17.84
C GLU A 911 15.32 32.86 16.86
N LEU A 912 16.64 32.69 16.94
CA LEU A 912 17.58 33.31 15.99
C LEU A 912 17.40 32.72 14.59
N LEU A 913 17.55 33.56 13.56
CA LEU A 913 17.49 33.10 12.18
C LEU A 913 18.64 32.11 11.90
N PRO A 914 18.34 30.94 11.30
CA PRO A 914 19.37 30.04 10.83
C PRO A 914 20.26 30.69 9.77
N SER A 915 21.55 30.34 9.77
CA SER A 915 22.57 30.90 8.88
C SER A 915 22.19 30.76 7.40
N TYR A 916 21.65 29.60 7.00
CA TYR A 916 21.19 29.37 5.62
C TYR A 916 20.06 30.32 5.19
N SER A 917 19.10 30.60 6.08
CA SER A 917 17.95 31.46 5.80
C SER A 917 18.39 32.93 5.69
N ALA A 918 19.24 33.36 6.62
CA ALA A 918 19.84 34.69 6.58
C ALA A 918 20.67 34.90 5.31
N LEU A 919 21.48 33.92 4.89
CA LEU A 919 22.26 33.97 3.65
C LEU A 919 21.38 34.00 2.40
N GLN A 920 20.27 33.26 2.40
CA GLN A 920 19.32 33.24 1.29
C GLN A 920 18.65 34.61 1.10
N ILE A 921 18.27 35.27 2.20
CA ILE A 921 17.67 36.61 2.20
C ILE A 921 18.72 37.67 1.84
N ALA A 922 19.86 37.71 2.55
CA ALA A 922 20.93 38.69 2.33
C ALA A 922 21.49 38.61 0.91
N GLY A 923 21.60 37.40 0.37
CA GLY A 923 22.10 37.16 -0.98
C GLY A 923 21.24 37.74 -2.11
N ARG A 924 20.01 38.20 -1.82
CA ARG A 924 19.13 38.90 -2.78
C ARG A 924 19.64 40.30 -3.16
N ALA A 925 20.50 40.92 -2.35
CA ALA A 925 21.09 42.22 -2.65
C ALA A 925 22.13 42.15 -3.79
N GLY A 926 22.18 43.14 -4.69
CA GLY A 926 23.20 43.25 -5.73
C GLY A 926 23.14 42.13 -6.77
N ARG A 927 21.95 41.77 -7.26
CA ARG A 927 21.78 40.67 -8.21
C ARG A 927 22.47 40.99 -9.55
N TYR A 928 23.14 40.01 -10.15
CA TYR A 928 23.88 40.21 -11.41
C TYR A 928 22.93 40.58 -12.55
N GLY A 929 23.32 41.58 -13.34
CA GLY A 929 22.50 42.11 -14.43
C GLY A 929 21.41 43.09 -14.00
N THR A 930 21.43 43.54 -12.74
CA THR A 930 20.54 44.60 -12.23
C THR A 930 21.29 45.94 -12.11
N ALA A 931 20.58 47.02 -11.77
CA ALA A 931 21.15 48.36 -11.62
C ALA A 931 22.25 48.48 -10.53
N TYR A 932 22.35 47.51 -9.61
CA TYR A 932 23.28 47.55 -8.48
C TYR A 932 24.33 46.45 -8.60
N ALA A 933 25.59 46.87 -8.82
CA ALA A 933 26.73 45.97 -8.99
C ALA A 933 27.19 45.28 -7.68
N ASP A 934 26.93 45.90 -6.53
CA ASP A 934 27.29 45.40 -5.20
C ASP A 934 26.06 45.34 -4.28
N GLY A 935 26.01 44.33 -3.41
CA GLY A 935 24.94 44.14 -2.43
C GLY A 935 25.40 44.46 -1.01
N ILE A 936 24.51 45.06 -0.23
CA ILE A 936 24.75 45.37 1.19
C ILE A 936 23.72 44.64 2.07
N ALA A 937 24.15 44.06 3.18
CA ALA A 937 23.28 43.56 4.24
C ALA A 937 23.50 44.37 5.53
N THR A 938 22.42 44.79 6.18
CA THR A 938 22.45 45.48 7.48
C THR A 938 21.20 45.16 8.28
N THR A 939 21.11 45.68 9.50
CA THR A 939 19.96 45.57 10.40
C THR A 939 19.28 46.92 10.56
N LEU A 940 18.01 46.93 10.93
CA LEU A 940 17.30 48.17 11.25
C LEU A 940 17.88 48.80 12.53
N ARG A 941 18.09 47.99 13.56
CA ARG A 941 18.65 48.43 14.84
C ARG A 941 20.15 48.21 14.90
N ASN A 942 20.89 49.15 15.48
CA ASN A 942 22.34 49.04 15.65
C ASN A 942 22.76 47.89 16.57
N GLU A 943 21.93 47.52 17.56
CA GLU A 943 22.18 46.41 18.47
C GLU A 943 22.26 45.05 17.77
N ASP A 944 21.53 44.87 16.67
CA ASP A 944 21.40 43.60 15.96
C ASP A 944 22.56 43.33 14.97
N ILE A 945 23.39 44.33 14.65
CA ILE A 945 24.41 44.21 13.58
C ILE A 945 25.50 43.19 13.94
N GLY A 946 25.83 43.05 15.23
CA GLY A 946 26.75 42.04 15.74
C GLY A 946 26.21 40.65 15.49
N THR A 947 24.96 40.41 15.92
CA THR A 947 24.24 39.15 15.72
C THR A 947 24.13 38.77 14.24
N LEU A 948 23.80 39.72 13.35
CA LEU A 948 23.73 39.45 11.92
C LEU A 948 25.10 39.02 11.35
N ARG A 949 26.18 39.68 11.79
CA ARG A 949 27.55 39.33 11.36
C ARG A 949 27.92 37.93 11.82
N ASP A 950 27.58 37.57 13.06
CA ASP A 950 27.82 36.24 13.60
C ASP A 950 27.05 35.19 12.81
N ILE A 951 25.75 35.38 12.58
CA ILE A 951 24.90 34.47 11.79
C ILE A 951 25.44 34.27 10.37
N LEU A 952 25.79 35.34 9.67
CA LEU A 952 26.27 35.26 8.28
C LEU A 952 27.71 34.71 8.16
N SER A 953 28.49 34.73 9.24
CA SER A 953 29.85 34.18 9.28
C SER A 953 29.90 32.68 9.57
N GLN A 954 28.82 32.10 10.10
CA GLN A 954 28.72 30.69 10.39
C GLN A 954 28.72 29.86 9.11
N LEU A 955 29.45 28.74 9.13
CA LEU A 955 29.37 27.75 8.06
C LEU A 955 28.00 27.09 8.10
N VAL A 956 27.38 26.94 6.92
CA VAL A 956 26.13 26.19 6.80
C VAL A 956 26.44 24.71 7.04
N GLU A 957 25.80 24.14 8.05
CA GLU A 957 25.97 22.72 8.38
C GLU A 957 25.50 21.84 7.22
N PRO A 958 26.24 20.74 6.91
CA PRO A 958 25.79 19.76 5.93
C PRO A 958 24.42 19.19 6.29
N ILE A 959 23.62 18.91 5.28
CA ILE A 959 22.35 18.23 5.46
C ILE A 959 22.64 16.76 5.75
N GLU A 960 22.13 16.23 6.85
CA GLU A 960 22.38 14.83 7.24
C GLU A 960 21.21 13.89 6.92
N THR A 961 19.99 14.42 6.89
CA THR A 961 18.75 13.66 6.70
C THR A 961 17.82 14.35 5.69
N VAL A 962 17.00 13.56 4.99
CA VAL A 962 16.04 14.06 3.98
C VAL A 962 14.63 13.55 4.24
N GLY A 963 13.63 14.35 3.84
CA GLY A 963 12.23 14.04 4.07
C GLY A 963 11.71 12.96 3.13
N ILE A 964 10.88 12.06 3.65
CA ILE A 964 10.05 11.10 2.89
C ILE A 964 8.63 11.13 3.44
N ALA A 965 7.66 10.74 2.62
CA ALA A 965 6.25 10.69 3.01
C ALA A 965 5.62 9.35 2.60
N PRO A 966 4.62 8.86 3.35
CA PRO A 966 3.87 7.67 2.98
C PRO A 966 3.15 7.88 1.62
N THR A 967 3.25 6.89 0.74
CA THR A 967 2.46 6.87 -0.49
C THR A 967 1.01 6.52 -0.20
N PHE A 968 0.10 6.92 -1.09
CA PHE A 968 -1.31 6.55 -0.93
C PHE A 968 -1.49 5.03 -0.93
N GLU A 969 -0.79 4.34 -1.81
CA GLU A 969 -0.86 2.89 -2.01
C GLU A 969 -0.44 2.14 -0.73
N GLN A 970 0.57 2.65 -0.02
CA GLN A 970 0.96 2.14 1.29
C GLN A 970 -0.14 2.33 2.34
N ILE A 971 -0.74 3.53 2.43
CA ILE A 971 -1.83 3.80 3.38
C ILE A 971 -3.08 2.98 3.05
N GLU A 972 -3.40 2.79 1.77
CA GLU A 972 -4.49 1.95 1.31
C GLU A 972 -4.28 0.48 1.70
N THR A 973 -3.07 -0.04 1.46
CA THR A 973 -2.69 -1.41 1.88
C THR A 973 -2.77 -1.57 3.40
N PHE A 974 -2.34 -0.54 4.14
CA PHE A 974 -2.45 -0.48 5.60
C PHE A 974 -3.91 -0.51 6.07
N SER A 975 -4.81 0.16 5.33
CA SER A 975 -6.24 0.22 5.66
C SER A 975 -6.96 -1.13 5.53
N PHE A 976 -6.53 -2.02 4.63
CA PHE A 976 -7.12 -3.36 4.50
C PHE A 976 -6.89 -4.22 5.74
N HIS A 977 -5.76 -4.04 6.42
CA HIS A 977 -5.42 -4.74 7.65
C HIS A 977 -6.14 -4.13 8.87
N LEU A 978 -6.53 -2.85 8.78
CA LEU A 978 -7.19 -2.10 9.85
C LEU A 978 -8.44 -1.36 9.33
N PRO A 979 -9.47 -2.06 8.80
CA PRO A 979 -10.58 -1.44 8.06
C PRO A 979 -11.52 -0.59 8.92
N GLN A 980 -11.39 -0.70 10.25
CA GLN A 980 -12.20 0.05 11.22
C GLN A 980 -11.47 1.26 11.80
N ALA A 981 -10.18 1.44 11.48
CA ALA A 981 -9.41 2.59 11.93
C ALA A 981 -9.82 3.83 11.12
N SER A 982 -9.98 4.98 11.80
CA SER A 982 -10.15 6.25 11.09
C SER A 982 -8.90 6.59 10.31
N PHE A 983 -9.02 7.48 9.31
CA PHE A 983 -7.87 7.85 8.48
C PHE A 983 -6.75 8.51 9.30
N VAL A 984 -7.11 9.36 10.28
CA VAL A 984 -6.15 9.96 11.23
C VAL A 984 -5.40 8.88 12.01
N HIS A 985 -6.14 7.87 12.45
CA HIS A 985 -5.57 6.76 13.19
C HIS A 985 -4.64 5.89 12.35
N LEU A 986 -5.00 5.65 11.07
CA LEU A 986 -4.15 4.93 10.12
C LEU A 986 -2.82 5.68 9.91
N LEU A 987 -2.85 7.01 9.79
CA LEU A 987 -1.65 7.83 9.67
C LEU A 987 -0.77 7.75 10.92
N ASP A 988 -1.35 7.96 12.10
CA ASP A 988 -0.61 7.89 13.36
C ASP A 988 0.02 6.50 13.55
N LEU A 989 -0.73 5.42 13.26
CA LEU A 989 -0.21 4.05 13.34
C LEU A 989 0.90 3.80 12.33
N PHE A 990 0.73 4.25 11.09
CA PHE A 990 1.75 4.10 10.05
C PHE A 990 3.07 4.73 10.47
N VAL A 991 3.03 5.98 10.96
CA VAL A 991 4.23 6.68 11.44
C VAL A 991 4.86 5.94 12.63
N SER A 992 4.07 5.36 13.54
CA SER A 992 4.61 4.63 14.69
C SER A 992 5.25 3.29 14.34
N VAL A 993 4.77 2.62 13.29
CA VAL A 993 5.22 1.28 12.90
C VAL A 993 6.35 1.33 11.86
N CYS A 994 6.42 2.41 11.07
CA CYS A 994 7.33 2.49 9.93
C CYS A 994 8.79 2.30 10.32
N SER A 995 9.56 1.74 9.38
CA SER A 995 11.01 1.61 9.52
C SER A 995 11.69 2.53 8.51
N ILE A 996 12.60 3.37 8.98
CA ILE A 996 13.34 4.33 8.15
C ILE A 996 14.85 4.16 8.37
N SER A 997 15.64 4.38 7.33
CA SER A 997 17.11 4.43 7.48
C SER A 997 17.56 5.78 8.04
N ASP A 998 18.78 5.82 8.60
CA ASP A 998 19.32 6.99 9.30
C ASP A 998 19.43 8.25 8.44
N GLN A 999 19.42 8.12 7.10
CA GLN A 999 19.49 9.24 6.17
C GLN A 999 18.11 9.89 5.90
N PHE A 1000 17.04 9.37 6.48
CA PHE A 1000 15.67 9.81 6.21
C PHE A 1000 14.94 10.23 7.48
N PHE A 1001 13.98 11.14 7.33
CA PHE A 1001 12.96 11.45 8.32
C PHE A 1001 11.57 11.45 7.67
N ILE A 1002 10.52 11.20 8.45
CA ILE A 1002 9.14 11.29 7.96
C ILE A 1002 8.72 12.75 7.96
N CYS A 1003 8.28 13.27 6.81
CA CYS A 1003 7.72 14.62 6.73
C CYS A 1003 6.48 14.75 7.63
N THR A 1004 6.34 15.90 8.26
CA THR A 1004 5.24 16.21 9.18
C THR A 1004 3.89 16.08 8.48
N VAL A 1005 3.02 15.24 9.05
CA VAL A 1005 1.64 15.02 8.57
C VAL A 1005 0.60 15.88 9.30
N GLU A 1006 1.04 16.91 10.04
CA GLU A 1006 0.16 17.73 10.88
C GLU A 1006 -0.96 18.42 10.09
N GLN A 1007 -0.65 19.04 8.95
CA GLN A 1007 -1.69 19.65 8.10
C GLN A 1007 -2.69 18.60 7.60
N MET A 1008 -2.20 17.45 7.14
CA MET A 1008 -3.04 16.34 6.69
C MET A 1008 -3.94 15.83 7.82
N ARG A 1009 -3.41 15.75 9.05
CA ARG A 1009 -4.15 15.41 10.27
C ARG A 1009 -5.24 16.43 10.57
N THR A 1010 -4.91 17.73 10.58
CA THR A 1010 -5.90 18.79 10.84
C THR A 1010 -7.06 18.75 9.85
N LEU A 1011 -6.77 18.54 8.56
CA LEU A 1011 -7.81 18.40 7.54
C LEU A 1011 -8.63 17.12 7.71
N ALA A 1012 -7.98 16.01 8.05
CA ALA A 1012 -8.64 14.74 8.29
C ALA A 1012 -9.59 14.80 9.50
N ASP A 1013 -9.18 15.43 10.60
CA ASP A 1013 -10.00 15.65 11.80
C ASP A 1013 -11.27 16.45 11.48
N LEU A 1014 -11.18 17.45 10.59
CA LEU A 1014 -12.35 18.27 10.18
C LEU A 1014 -13.42 17.48 9.41
N ILE A 1015 -13.05 16.38 8.76
CA ILE A 1015 -13.94 15.63 7.86
C ILE A 1015 -14.14 14.17 8.28
N ASP A 1016 -13.71 13.79 9.49
CA ASP A 1016 -13.74 12.39 9.95
C ASP A 1016 -15.14 11.77 9.87
N TYR A 1017 -16.16 12.55 10.25
CA TYR A 1017 -17.58 12.14 10.22
C TYR A 1017 -18.24 12.14 8.84
N ILE A 1018 -17.57 12.64 7.79
CA ILE A 1018 -18.13 12.69 6.44
C ILE A 1018 -17.80 11.38 5.71
N PRO A 1019 -18.78 10.63 5.19
CA PRO A 1019 -18.51 9.37 4.50
C PRO A 1019 -17.86 9.64 3.14
N LEU A 1020 -16.61 9.18 2.97
CA LEU A 1020 -15.83 9.32 1.75
C LEU A 1020 -15.03 8.05 1.48
N PRO A 1021 -14.87 7.65 0.21
CA PRO A 1021 -13.87 6.65 -0.17
C PRO A 1021 -12.47 7.09 0.26
N LEU A 1022 -11.61 6.13 0.62
CA LEU A 1022 -10.28 6.41 1.18
C LEU A 1022 -9.42 7.28 0.24
N LYS A 1023 -9.39 6.99 -1.07
CA LYS A 1023 -8.67 7.79 -2.07
C LYS A 1023 -9.14 9.25 -2.11
N VAL A 1024 -10.44 9.46 -2.06
CA VAL A 1024 -11.05 10.79 -2.06
C VAL A 1024 -10.67 11.54 -0.79
N ARG A 1025 -10.83 10.89 0.38
CA ARG A 1025 -10.44 11.45 1.67
C ARG A 1025 -8.96 11.86 1.69
N TYR A 1026 -8.07 10.95 1.29
CA TYR A 1026 -6.64 11.23 1.20
C TYR A 1026 -6.35 12.46 0.32
N THR A 1027 -6.98 12.54 -0.86
CA THR A 1027 -6.79 13.66 -1.80
C THR A 1027 -7.23 14.99 -1.19
N PHE A 1028 -8.36 15.03 -0.47
CA PHE A 1028 -8.77 16.23 0.26
C PHE A 1028 -7.79 16.58 1.39
N CYS A 1029 -7.26 15.60 2.11
CA CYS A 1029 -6.33 15.83 3.23
C CYS A 1029 -4.92 16.28 2.80
N ILE A 1030 -4.53 16.08 1.54
CA ILE A 1030 -3.28 16.66 0.99
C ILE A 1030 -3.48 18.02 0.33
N SER A 1031 -4.68 18.59 0.40
CA SER A 1031 -4.98 19.87 -0.24
C SER A 1031 -4.21 21.01 0.45
N PRO A 1032 -3.59 21.93 -0.31
CA PRO A 1032 -2.75 23.00 0.23
C PRO A 1032 -3.59 24.17 0.76
N ILE A 1033 -4.47 23.92 1.73
CA ILE A 1033 -5.29 24.94 2.37
C ILE A 1033 -4.90 25.12 3.85
N ASN A 1034 -4.80 26.36 4.30
CA ASN A 1034 -4.67 26.69 5.71
C ASN A 1034 -6.08 26.85 6.33
N VAL A 1035 -6.38 26.05 7.36
CA VAL A 1035 -7.67 26.02 8.06
C VAL A 1035 -7.66 26.71 9.43
N ASP A 1036 -6.65 27.54 9.71
CA ASP A 1036 -6.57 28.38 10.93
C ASP A 1036 -7.74 29.38 11.00
N SER A 1037 -8.26 29.79 9.85
CA SER A 1037 -9.44 30.65 9.75
C SER A 1037 -10.73 29.83 9.75
N LYS A 1038 -11.73 30.32 10.49
CA LYS A 1038 -13.09 29.75 10.47
C LYS A 1038 -13.71 29.74 9.06
N LEU A 1039 -13.35 30.71 8.21
CA LEU A 1039 -13.86 30.79 6.85
C LEU A 1039 -13.34 29.63 6.00
N THR A 1040 -12.01 29.44 5.97
CA THR A 1040 -11.37 28.40 5.16
C THR A 1040 -11.74 27.00 5.66
N ALA A 1041 -11.79 26.79 6.98
CA ALA A 1041 -12.27 25.55 7.58
C ALA A 1041 -13.73 25.24 7.20
N ALA A 1042 -14.63 26.24 7.31
CA ALA A 1042 -16.04 26.05 6.96
C ALA A 1042 -16.25 25.83 5.46
N ALA A 1043 -15.51 26.54 4.60
CA ALA A 1043 -15.54 26.35 3.16
C ALA A 1043 -15.07 24.94 2.78
N PHE A 1044 -13.94 24.48 3.34
CA PHE A 1044 -13.43 23.13 3.14
C PHE A 1044 -14.48 22.07 3.50
N VAL A 1045 -15.07 22.15 4.70
CA VAL A 1045 -16.11 21.21 5.14
C VAL A 1045 -17.36 21.25 4.24
N LYS A 1046 -17.80 22.44 3.82
CA LYS A 1046 -18.95 22.58 2.89
C LYS A 1046 -18.66 21.95 1.53
N MET A 1047 -17.46 22.18 0.98
CA MET A 1047 -17.00 21.60 -0.29
C MET A 1047 -17.00 20.06 -0.20
N VAL A 1048 -16.41 19.51 0.86
CA VAL A 1048 -16.30 18.06 1.08
C VAL A 1048 -17.67 17.42 1.28
N ARG A 1049 -18.58 18.04 2.04
CA ARG A 1049 -19.94 17.53 2.26
C ARG A 1049 -20.78 17.52 0.99
N ARG A 1050 -20.62 18.54 0.14
CA ARG A 1050 -21.29 18.59 -1.15
C ARG A 1050 -20.76 17.50 -2.08
N PHE A 1051 -19.43 17.34 -2.12
CA PHE A 1051 -18.77 16.27 -2.86
C PHE A 1051 -19.27 14.88 -2.43
N SER A 1052 -19.34 14.60 -1.12
CA SER A 1052 -19.78 13.29 -0.60
C SER A 1052 -21.24 12.97 -0.91
N SER A 1053 -22.05 14.00 -1.17
CA SER A 1053 -23.45 13.87 -1.57
C SER A 1053 -23.62 13.63 -3.08
N GLY A 1054 -22.53 13.50 -3.84
CA GLY A 1054 -22.54 13.34 -5.29
C GLY A 1054 -22.96 14.59 -6.07
N GLN A 1055 -22.91 15.76 -5.43
CA GLN A 1055 -23.29 17.04 -6.05
C GLN A 1055 -22.05 17.78 -6.55
N CYS A 1056 -22.09 18.26 -7.80
CA CYS A 1056 -21.02 19.08 -8.35
C CYS A 1056 -20.89 20.42 -7.61
N LEU A 1057 -19.66 20.88 -7.43
CA LEU A 1057 -19.32 22.20 -6.94
C LEU A 1057 -19.27 23.14 -8.15
N THR A 1058 -20.41 23.67 -8.54
CA THR A 1058 -20.51 24.59 -9.68
C THR A 1058 -20.06 26.00 -9.30
N TYR A 1059 -19.75 26.82 -10.30
CA TYR A 1059 -19.43 28.24 -10.15
C TYR A 1059 -20.50 28.97 -9.32
N ASP A 1060 -21.78 28.85 -9.71
CA ASP A 1060 -22.88 29.52 -9.02
C ASP A 1060 -22.95 29.14 -7.53
N TRP A 1061 -22.75 27.85 -7.23
CA TRP A 1061 -22.74 27.39 -5.84
C TRP A 1061 -21.53 27.91 -5.05
N MET A 1062 -20.35 27.93 -5.68
CA MET A 1062 -19.14 28.50 -5.05
C MET A 1062 -19.33 29.98 -4.75
N MET A 1063 -19.88 30.75 -5.69
CA MET A 1063 -20.13 32.18 -5.51
C MET A 1063 -21.18 32.45 -4.43
N ASP A 1064 -22.27 31.67 -4.38
CA ASP A 1064 -23.27 31.75 -3.31
C ASP A 1064 -22.68 31.39 -1.94
N MET A 1065 -21.91 30.30 -1.86
CA MET A 1065 -21.25 29.87 -0.62
C MET A 1065 -20.32 30.95 -0.06
N LEU A 1066 -19.60 31.64 -0.94
CA LEU A 1066 -18.66 32.71 -0.59
C LEU A 1066 -19.33 34.07 -0.41
N ASN A 1067 -20.64 34.17 -0.64
CA ASN A 1067 -21.39 35.42 -0.64
C ASN A 1067 -20.76 36.46 -1.58
N TRP A 1068 -20.45 36.05 -2.82
CA TRP A 1068 -19.65 36.81 -3.78
C TRP A 1068 -20.21 38.21 -4.07
N GLU A 1069 -21.54 38.39 -4.07
CA GLU A 1069 -22.16 39.71 -4.27
C GLU A 1069 -21.80 40.73 -3.17
N SER A 1070 -21.40 40.25 -1.99
CA SER A 1070 -20.94 41.10 -0.88
C SER A 1070 -19.46 41.44 -0.94
N ILE A 1071 -18.71 40.81 -1.85
CA ILE A 1071 -17.28 41.04 -2.02
C ILE A 1071 -17.08 42.35 -2.80
N GLY A 1072 -16.40 43.29 -2.15
CA GLY A 1072 -16.02 44.57 -2.73
C GLY A 1072 -14.61 44.95 -2.30
N GLN A 1073 -14.21 46.18 -2.65
CA GLN A 1073 -12.91 46.71 -2.23
C GLN A 1073 -12.83 46.74 -0.69
N PRO A 1074 -11.74 46.24 -0.07
CA PRO A 1074 -11.61 46.24 1.37
C PRO A 1074 -11.34 47.66 1.89
N GLU A 1075 -12.11 48.08 2.89
CA GLU A 1075 -11.97 49.37 3.57
C GLU A 1075 -11.09 49.27 4.83
N ASN A 1076 -10.85 48.05 5.34
CA ASN A 1076 -10.08 47.81 6.55
C ASN A 1076 -9.31 46.48 6.49
N LEU A 1077 -8.35 46.28 7.41
CA LEU A 1077 -7.46 45.11 7.41
C LEU A 1077 -8.21 43.78 7.54
N GLN A 1078 -9.35 43.75 8.25
CA GLN A 1078 -10.13 42.51 8.40
C GLN A 1078 -10.79 42.10 7.08
N GLN A 1079 -11.25 43.07 6.30
CA GLN A 1079 -11.78 42.82 4.95
C GLN A 1079 -10.66 42.42 3.98
N LEU A 1080 -9.47 43.00 4.09
CA LEU A 1080 -8.32 42.58 3.28
C LEU A 1080 -7.95 41.12 3.56
N GLU A 1081 -7.82 40.76 4.85
CA GLU A 1081 -7.58 39.38 5.28
C GLU A 1081 -8.71 38.44 4.82
N HIS A 1082 -9.96 38.89 4.86
CA HIS A 1082 -11.09 38.12 4.34
C HIS A 1082 -10.93 37.81 2.84
N LEU A 1083 -10.53 38.78 2.01
CA LEU A 1083 -10.31 38.58 0.57
C LEU A 1083 -9.16 37.61 0.30
N GLU A 1084 -8.05 37.70 1.05
CA GLU A 1084 -6.95 36.73 0.96
C GLU A 1084 -7.46 35.30 1.24
N LYS A 1085 -8.30 35.13 2.26
CA LYS A 1085 -8.87 33.82 2.59
C LYS A 1085 -9.91 33.33 1.57
N VAL A 1086 -10.67 34.23 0.95
CA VAL A 1086 -11.52 33.86 -0.20
C VAL A 1086 -10.66 33.39 -1.38
N TYR A 1087 -9.55 34.08 -1.66
CA TYR A 1087 -8.61 33.69 -2.71
C TYR A 1087 -8.08 32.27 -2.47
N GLU A 1088 -7.65 31.95 -1.25
CA GLU A 1088 -7.21 30.60 -0.87
C GLU A 1088 -8.27 29.52 -1.12
N VAL A 1089 -9.55 29.82 -0.85
CA VAL A 1089 -10.66 28.88 -1.13
C VAL A 1089 -10.87 28.66 -2.62
N LEU A 1090 -10.74 29.70 -3.44
CA LEU A 1090 -10.82 29.56 -4.89
C LEU A 1090 -9.59 28.82 -5.47
N ASP A 1091 -8.40 29.05 -4.91
CA ASP A 1091 -7.18 28.34 -5.28
C ASP A 1091 -7.30 26.84 -4.93
N LEU A 1092 -7.92 26.52 -3.77
CA LEU A 1092 -8.29 25.15 -3.41
C LEU A 1092 -9.26 24.53 -4.43
N TYR A 1093 -10.26 25.28 -4.90
CA TYR A 1093 -11.18 24.78 -5.93
C TYR A 1093 -10.40 24.37 -7.20
N LEU A 1094 -9.52 25.25 -7.69
CA LEU A 1094 -8.69 24.98 -8.87
C LEU A 1094 -7.75 23.80 -8.65
N TRP A 1095 -7.23 23.64 -7.43
CA TRP A 1095 -6.44 22.47 -7.07
C TRP A 1095 -7.29 21.18 -7.18
N LEU A 1096 -8.49 21.18 -6.61
CA LEU A 1096 -9.37 20.02 -6.63
C LEU A 1096 -9.93 19.72 -8.03
N SER A 1097 -10.19 20.72 -8.87
CA SER A 1097 -10.72 20.52 -10.23
C SER A 1097 -9.76 19.73 -11.12
N LEU A 1098 -8.45 19.88 -10.92
CA LEU A 1098 -7.44 19.09 -11.63
C LEU A 1098 -7.38 17.61 -11.21
N ARG A 1099 -7.99 17.25 -10.07
CA ARG A 1099 -8.09 15.86 -9.59
C ARG A 1099 -9.49 15.26 -9.80
N PHE A 1100 -10.52 16.10 -9.74
CA PHE A 1100 -11.93 15.70 -9.85
C PHE A 1100 -12.70 16.57 -10.86
N PRO A 1101 -12.35 16.53 -12.15
CA PRO A 1101 -12.93 17.43 -13.16
C PRO A 1101 -14.45 17.29 -13.29
N ASP A 1102 -15.00 16.09 -13.14
CA ASP A 1102 -16.45 15.85 -13.23
C ASP A 1102 -17.24 16.47 -12.07
N MET A 1103 -16.62 16.59 -10.89
CA MET A 1103 -17.25 17.12 -9.68
C MET A 1103 -17.02 18.62 -9.51
N LEU A 1104 -15.99 19.18 -10.15
CA LEU A 1104 -15.63 20.59 -10.14
C LEU A 1104 -15.43 21.10 -11.58
N PRO A 1105 -16.51 21.19 -12.38
CA PRO A 1105 -16.42 21.40 -13.82
C PRO A 1105 -16.02 22.81 -14.25
N ASP A 1106 -16.18 23.82 -13.38
CA ASP A 1106 -16.16 25.23 -13.77
C ASP A 1106 -14.79 25.91 -13.57
N GLU A 1107 -13.71 25.20 -13.89
CA GLU A 1107 -12.33 25.68 -13.70
C GLU A 1107 -12.08 27.07 -14.30
N LEU A 1108 -12.50 27.31 -15.54
CA LEU A 1108 -12.26 28.57 -16.25
C LEU A 1108 -12.97 29.77 -15.59
N ALA A 1109 -14.23 29.59 -15.21
CA ALA A 1109 -15.02 30.64 -14.56
C ALA A 1109 -14.46 30.99 -13.18
N ILE A 1110 -14.05 29.98 -12.40
CA ILE A 1110 -13.39 30.19 -11.11
C ILE A 1110 -12.03 30.86 -11.28
N ARG A 1111 -11.26 30.50 -12.32
CA ARG A 1111 -9.97 31.14 -12.62
C ARG A 1111 -10.14 32.63 -12.94
N ASP A 1112 -11.21 33.00 -13.64
CA ASP A 1112 -11.52 34.41 -13.91
C ASP A 1112 -11.98 35.15 -12.64
N ALA A 1113 -12.70 34.50 -11.73
CA ALA A 1113 -13.00 35.04 -10.41
C ALA A 1113 -11.71 35.26 -9.57
N CYS A 1114 -10.76 34.32 -9.60
CA CYS A 1114 -9.44 34.50 -8.97
C CYS A 1114 -8.71 35.72 -9.52
N LYS A 1115 -8.72 35.95 -10.85
CA LYS A 1115 -8.09 37.14 -11.45
C LYS A 1115 -8.75 38.44 -11.00
N GLN A 1116 -10.08 38.47 -10.90
CA GLN A 1116 -10.81 39.63 -10.39
C GLN A 1116 -10.42 39.93 -8.94
N LEU A 1117 -10.35 38.89 -8.10
CA LEU A 1117 -9.97 39.01 -6.71
C LEU A 1117 -8.49 39.43 -6.54
N ASP A 1118 -7.58 38.88 -7.36
CA ASP A 1118 -6.16 39.30 -7.39
C ASP A 1118 -6.04 40.78 -7.77
N ALA A 1119 -6.79 41.25 -8.77
CA ALA A 1119 -6.82 42.67 -9.13
C ALA A 1119 -7.34 43.56 -7.98
N MET A 1120 -8.37 43.12 -7.25
CA MET A 1120 -8.85 43.83 -6.06
C MET A 1120 -7.78 43.87 -4.96
N LEU A 1121 -7.13 42.73 -4.67
CA LEU A 1121 -6.05 42.62 -3.70
C LEU A 1121 -4.86 43.52 -4.09
N GLN A 1122 -4.51 43.58 -5.37
CA GLN A 1122 -3.47 44.46 -5.88
C GLN A 1122 -3.79 45.93 -5.58
N VAL A 1123 -4.98 46.42 -5.94
CA VAL A 1123 -5.41 47.80 -5.64
C VAL A 1123 -5.42 48.07 -4.14
N SER A 1124 -5.79 47.07 -3.34
CA SER A 1124 -5.86 47.18 -1.88
C SER A 1124 -4.47 47.30 -1.24
N VAL A 1125 -3.50 46.51 -1.71
CA VAL A 1125 -2.10 46.60 -1.26
C VAL A 1125 -1.47 47.93 -1.69
N GLU A 1126 -1.85 48.47 -2.85
CA GLU A 1126 -1.40 49.80 -3.29
C GLU A 1126 -1.94 50.95 -2.44
N ASN A 1127 -3.12 50.77 -1.83
CA ASN A 1127 -3.81 51.74 -0.97
C ASN A 1127 -3.82 51.28 0.51
N ILE A 1128 -2.84 50.48 0.92
CA ILE A 1128 -2.83 49.81 2.23
C ILE A 1128 -2.90 50.79 3.41
N LEU A 1129 -2.47 52.05 3.23
CA LEU A 1129 -2.61 53.09 4.25
C LEU A 1129 -4.04 53.47 4.56
N GLU A 1130 -4.86 53.72 3.54
CA GLU A 1130 -6.25 54.13 3.74
C GLU A 1130 -6.98 53.04 4.54
N ILE A 1131 -6.68 51.79 4.20
CA ILE A 1131 -7.14 50.59 4.91
C ILE A 1131 -6.64 50.57 6.36
N LEU A 1132 -5.36 50.90 6.61
CA LEU A 1132 -4.76 50.97 7.95
C LEU A 1132 -5.36 52.09 8.82
N GLU A 1133 -5.64 53.25 8.24
CA GLU A 1133 -6.22 54.41 8.92
C GLU A 1133 -7.69 54.19 9.28
N ASN A 1134 -8.48 53.65 8.34
CA ASN A 1134 -9.86 53.26 8.59
C ASN A 1134 -9.99 52.18 9.67
N SER A 1135 -9.05 51.23 9.69
CA SER A 1135 -8.96 50.20 10.75
C SER A 1135 -8.73 50.84 12.13
N ALA A 1136 -7.80 51.79 12.23
CA ALA A 1136 -7.53 52.50 13.48
C ALA A 1136 -8.72 53.35 13.97
N MET A 1137 -9.47 53.97 13.05
CA MET A 1137 -10.71 54.71 13.38
C MET A 1137 -11.85 53.78 13.83
N GLY A 1138 -11.98 52.59 13.22
CA GLY A 1138 -12.96 51.57 13.60
C GLY A 1138 -12.71 51.03 15.02
N ASP A 1139 -11.45 50.75 15.36
CA ASP A 1139 -11.05 50.30 16.70
C ASP A 1139 -11.25 51.38 17.77
N ALA A 1140 -10.96 52.65 17.44
CA ALA A 1140 -11.24 53.78 18.33
C ALA A 1140 -12.75 53.95 18.63
N ARG A 1141 -13.61 53.75 17.62
CA ARG A 1141 -15.07 53.74 17.77
C ARG A 1141 -15.56 52.56 18.62
N LYS A 1142 -15.07 51.33 18.38
CA LYS A 1142 -15.38 50.14 19.20
C LYS A 1142 -14.93 50.31 20.65
N GLY A 1143 -13.73 50.84 20.87
CA GLY A 1143 -13.19 51.13 22.21
C GLY A 1143 -14.03 52.16 22.98
N SER A 1144 -14.50 53.21 22.30
CA SER A 1144 -15.43 54.20 22.87
C SER A 1144 -16.78 53.58 23.25
N LEU A 1145 -17.30 52.67 22.41
CA LEU A 1145 -18.57 51.97 22.65
C LEU A 1145 -18.47 50.97 23.82
N LEU A 1146 -17.39 50.20 23.89
CA LEU A 1146 -17.06 49.29 25.00
C LEU A 1146 -16.86 50.05 26.32
N LYS A 1147 -16.25 51.24 26.27
CA LYS A 1147 -16.14 52.13 27.43
C LYS A 1147 -17.52 52.59 27.92
N LYS A 1148 -18.41 53.04 27.00
CA LYS A 1148 -19.81 53.39 27.33
C LYS A 1148 -20.62 52.20 27.87
N MET A 1149 -20.39 50.99 27.36
CA MET A 1149 -21.05 49.77 27.85
C MET A 1149 -20.54 49.36 29.23
N ARG A 1150 -19.23 49.48 29.51
CA ARG A 1150 -18.67 49.28 30.84
C ARG A 1150 -19.17 50.30 31.85
N GLU A 1151 -19.22 51.58 31.46
CA GLU A 1151 -19.78 52.65 32.30
C GLU A 1151 -21.26 52.36 32.63
N ARG A 1152 -22.07 51.94 31.64
CA ARG A 1152 -23.47 51.50 31.88
C ARG A 1152 -23.56 50.30 32.81
N ALA A 1153 -22.74 49.26 32.61
CA ALA A 1153 -22.74 48.06 33.44
C ALA A 1153 -22.29 48.35 34.89
N GLN A 1154 -21.34 49.28 35.06
CA GLN A 1154 -20.88 49.74 36.37
C GLN A 1154 -21.97 50.55 37.07
N THR A 1155 -22.65 51.45 36.35
CA THR A 1155 -23.79 52.22 36.88
C THR A 1155 -24.94 51.29 37.30
N GLN A 1156 -25.16 50.19 36.57
CA GLN A 1156 -26.17 49.17 36.88
C GLN A 1156 -25.81 48.40 38.16
N ARG A 1157 -24.54 47.99 38.30
CA ARG A 1157 -24.03 47.30 39.50
C ARG A 1157 -24.08 48.18 40.74
N GLU A 1158 -23.72 49.46 40.63
CA GLU A 1158 -23.80 50.41 41.74
C GLU A 1158 -25.26 50.60 42.20
N LYS A 1159 -26.22 50.56 41.26
CA LYS A 1159 -27.66 50.57 41.57
C LYS A 1159 -28.13 49.32 42.29
N GLU A 1160 -27.68 48.15 41.83
CA GLU A 1160 -28.00 46.84 42.43
C GLU A 1160 -27.36 46.68 43.82
N GLU A 1161 -26.15 47.20 44.02
CA GLU A 1161 -25.46 47.20 45.32
C GLU A 1161 -26.14 48.14 46.31
N TYR A 1162 -26.57 49.34 45.87
CA TYR A 1162 -27.35 50.27 46.70
C TYR A 1162 -28.69 49.65 47.16
N GLU A 1163 -29.39 48.95 46.27
CA GLU A 1163 -30.63 48.24 46.61
C GLU A 1163 -30.40 47.03 47.53
N ALA A 1164 -29.29 46.29 47.34
CA ALA A 1164 -28.91 45.17 48.19
C ALA A 1164 -28.48 45.60 49.59
N GLN A 1165 -27.81 46.74 49.72
CA GLN A 1165 -27.36 47.30 51.00
C GLN A 1165 -28.57 47.81 51.81
N LYS A 1166 -29.54 48.43 51.14
CA LYS A 1166 -30.83 48.81 51.72
C LYS A 1166 -31.65 47.61 52.23
N LYS A 1167 -31.51 46.43 51.59
CA LYS A 1167 -32.12 45.17 52.05
C LYS A 1167 -31.35 44.50 53.20
N LYS A 1168 -30.03 44.70 53.31
CA LYS A 1168 -29.18 44.08 54.34
C LYS A 1168 -29.22 44.76 55.71
N GLU A 1169 -29.63 46.03 55.80
CA GLU A 1169 -29.83 46.70 57.09
C GLU A 1169 -31.07 46.17 57.85
N LEU A 1170 -31.98 45.44 57.17
CA LEU A 1170 -33.16 44.83 57.76
C LEU A 1170 -33.00 43.31 57.89
N LYS A 1171 -32.34 42.86 58.96
CA LYS A 1171 -32.63 41.68 59.81
C LYS A 1171 -31.36 40.93 60.25
N MET A 1172 -31.19 40.89 61.58
CA MET A 1172 -30.17 40.15 62.33
C MET A 1172 -30.53 38.66 62.53
N PRO A 1173 -29.54 37.82 62.93
CA PRO A 1173 -29.51 36.38 62.65
C PRO A 1173 -29.80 35.50 63.89
N ASP A 1174 -30.12 34.22 63.67
CA ASP A 1174 -29.87 33.20 64.71
C ASP A 1174 -29.49 31.81 64.16
N LYS A 1175 -28.70 31.11 64.97
CA LYS A 1175 -27.94 29.89 64.71
C LYS A 1175 -28.74 28.60 64.99
N ARG A 1176 -28.45 27.54 64.23
CA ARG A 1176 -28.15 26.13 64.63
C ARG A 1176 -28.92 25.04 63.88
N LYS A 1177 -28.10 24.09 63.38
CA LYS A 1177 -28.25 22.62 63.35
C LYS A 1177 -29.48 21.99 62.65
N GLY A 1178 -29.16 21.13 61.67
CA GLY A 1178 -29.75 19.79 61.57
C GLY A 1178 -30.74 19.55 60.42
N MET A 1179 -30.75 18.29 59.97
CA MET A 1179 -31.81 17.64 59.17
C MET A 1179 -31.87 17.96 57.66
N LYS A 1180 -31.03 17.23 56.90
CA LYS A 1180 -31.37 16.81 55.52
C LYS A 1180 -32.54 15.80 55.56
N LYS A 1181 -33.76 16.31 55.69
CA LYS A 1181 -35.05 15.63 55.46
C LYS A 1181 -36.13 16.72 55.47
N SER A 1182 -36.27 17.50 54.39
CA SER A 1182 -37.39 18.49 54.31
C SER A 1182 -37.72 19.04 52.92
N VAL A 1183 -36.80 19.03 51.93
CA VAL A 1183 -37.12 19.60 50.60
C VAL A 1183 -38.24 18.82 49.88
N LEU A 1184 -38.23 17.49 50.00
CA LEU A 1184 -39.25 16.64 49.37
C LEU A 1184 -40.64 16.74 50.04
N GLN A 1185 -40.68 17.10 51.32
CA GLN A 1185 -41.93 17.25 52.08
C GLN A 1185 -42.53 18.65 51.89
N SER A 1186 -41.69 19.66 51.61
CA SER A 1186 -42.09 21.03 51.27
C SER A 1186 -42.75 21.13 49.89
N VAL A 1187 -42.26 20.40 48.89
CA VAL A 1187 -42.83 20.41 47.53
C VAL A 1187 -44.20 19.72 47.51
N LEU A 1188 -44.37 18.60 48.23
CA LEU A 1188 -45.64 17.87 48.33
C LEU A 1188 -46.74 18.63 49.08
N SER A 1189 -46.41 19.51 50.02
CA SER A 1189 -47.40 20.31 50.76
C SER A 1189 -47.90 21.55 50.02
N GLN A 1190 -47.19 22.03 48.99
CA GLN A 1190 -47.48 23.31 48.33
C GLN A 1190 -48.16 23.18 46.97
N THR A 1191 -48.11 22.01 46.33
CA THR A 1191 -48.68 21.80 44.99
C THR A 1191 -49.98 21.02 44.99
N GLY A 1192 -50.42 20.47 46.14
CA GLY A 1192 -51.67 19.70 46.25
C GLY A 1192 -51.67 18.38 45.47
N LEU A 1193 -50.54 18.02 44.85
CA LEU A 1193 -50.36 16.82 44.05
C LEU A 1193 -50.13 15.61 44.95
N THR A 1194 -50.91 14.57 44.72
CA THR A 1194 -50.72 13.27 45.37
C THR A 1194 -49.46 12.58 44.83
N ALA A 1195 -48.91 11.65 45.62
CA ALA A 1195 -47.69 10.93 45.23
C ALA A 1195 -47.86 10.14 43.92
N GLU A 1196 -49.07 9.68 43.63
CA GLU A 1196 -49.43 8.98 42.38
C GLU A 1196 -49.43 9.94 41.18
N GLU A 1197 -49.93 11.17 41.32
CA GLU A 1197 -49.92 12.18 40.24
C GLU A 1197 -48.50 12.64 39.87
N LEU A 1198 -47.58 12.70 40.84
CA LEU A 1198 -46.17 13.03 40.60
C LEU A 1198 -45.43 11.90 39.86
N GLU A 1199 -45.84 10.66 40.08
CA GLU A 1199 -45.26 9.50 39.40
C GLU A 1199 -45.82 9.33 37.98
N GLN A 1200 -47.10 9.69 37.79
CA GLN A 1200 -47.74 9.76 36.47
C GLN A 1200 -47.16 10.88 35.59
N LEU A 1201 -46.92 12.07 36.14
CA LEU A 1201 -46.23 13.19 35.44
C LEU A 1201 -44.80 12.84 35.01
N LYS A 1202 -44.09 12.02 35.79
CA LYS A 1202 -42.77 11.50 35.39
C LYS A 1202 -42.85 10.46 34.28
N LYS A 1203 -43.96 9.73 34.19
CA LYS A 1203 -44.21 8.74 33.15
C LYS A 1203 -44.56 9.42 31.83
N GLU A 1204 -45.43 10.44 31.86
CA GLU A 1204 -45.83 11.23 30.69
C GLU A 1204 -44.65 12.06 30.12
N LEU A 1205 -43.78 12.64 30.97
CA LEU A 1205 -42.60 13.39 30.52
C LEU A 1205 -41.51 12.50 29.88
N ASN A 1206 -41.58 11.19 30.08
CA ASN A 1206 -40.66 10.21 29.51
C ASN A 1206 -41.21 9.52 28.24
N GLU A 1207 -42.50 9.69 27.91
CA GLU A 1207 -43.11 9.16 26.67
C GLU A 1207 -43.12 10.19 25.52
N GLU A 1208 -42.74 11.46 25.78
CA GLU A 1208 -42.52 12.51 24.74
C GLU A 1208 -41.04 12.78 24.40
N LYS A 1209 -40.14 11.82 24.67
CA LYS A 1209 -38.76 11.77 24.16
C LYS A 1209 -38.50 10.46 23.46
#